data_AF-A0A4U0NMM0-F1
#
_entry.id   AF-A0A4U0NMM0-F1
#
_cell.length_a   1.000
_cell.length_b   1.000
_cell.length_c   1.000
_cell.angle_alpha   90.00
_cell.angle_beta   90.00
_cell.angle_gamma   90.00
#
_symmetry.space_group_name_H-M   'P 1'
#
loop_
_entity.id
_entity.type
_entity.pdbx_description
1 polymer ?
#
loop_
_entity_poly.entity_id
_entity_poly.type
_entity_poly.pdbx_seq_one_letter_code
_entity_poly.pdbx_strand_id
1 'polypeptide(L)'
;MQAAQKPRQFRGKGKQAQRWRKPDDGQVSVMVLPLAITDSADLDRLEKLCAAIWSIKRAVQRDARAKADAYWAAKHERDRDGAKAIRERLGLSLDGLVRCAYRHLEDAGHLKHHVSKALAMHIAAEVWTGISRHLFPDATGKCFGRPKVGRWHEFTRIPGRARSHTTDNKWETFRLVGTIHGHAMAYTDGGQHAMSQPRRMPKPPMPEGRVPTGKLTASGKPGMRKVSWWDHTGPLAVVFAGGPDSKRGDLVLPVRVPQGTGPWTRVEHFLSNPLTWHKVDLVRRRKASAPGGWVYEAHLMVLGPGYTAPAVQAMRDQATQLDRKGGVDGNVSNLSIVSFPAQLDGGTPVSTEVTLTDAERARLEREAKKQRGRARALERSRRATNAGQYGLSKKQAQRAEHRAAKGLEPKTVTVPGGARAARSDGVPKQAFRRDRLSANYRTQRARQAEHAAAIAEHRRHRARLVAREIIANHGPVLVVEDCDIRTWYRLWGKRLSQTTPGMLVAALDVECKAAGGRLVRASTWSTALSQHCLCGERVNKTLRDREHKCIACGLVGKRDLVSAALAAFVDFGDVDDPKTAFLDTAMSRHAQIVYGEGLEEALRESTTQSQNTSRGAGRVAVPRQRGTSAPRIVGQRNRATPDETRPLRDHAGAPDLRTTCIPQQLTLRGDIRDKS
;
A
#
# COMPACT_ATOMS: atom_id res chain seq x y z
N MET A 1 31.73 41.97 -33.89
CA MET A 1 30.46 41.47 -34.46
C MET A 1 30.47 39.95 -34.41
N GLN A 2 29.85 39.35 -33.39
CA GLN A 2 29.65 37.90 -33.29
C GLN A 2 28.17 37.60 -33.54
N ALA A 3 27.89 36.81 -34.56
CA ALA A 3 26.55 36.50 -35.02
C ALA A 3 25.76 35.76 -33.92
N ALA A 4 24.66 36.36 -33.49
CA ALA A 4 23.70 35.75 -32.57
C ALA A 4 23.13 34.46 -33.20
N GLN A 5 23.37 33.32 -32.54
CA GLN A 5 22.74 32.05 -32.90
C GLN A 5 21.21 32.18 -32.78
N LYS A 6 20.51 32.04 -33.91
CA LYS A 6 19.04 31.97 -33.96
C LYS A 6 18.54 30.88 -32.99
N PRO A 7 17.59 31.20 -32.09
CA PRO A 7 16.95 30.18 -31.27
C PRO A 7 16.24 29.17 -32.18
N ARG A 8 16.59 27.88 -32.03
CA ARG A 8 15.92 26.77 -32.72
C ARG A 8 14.42 26.83 -32.43
N GLN A 9 13.61 26.96 -33.49
CA GLN A 9 12.15 26.97 -33.43
C GLN A 9 11.64 25.76 -32.64
N PHE A 10 10.92 26.03 -31.55
CA PHE A 10 10.11 25.03 -30.87
C PHE A 10 8.94 24.64 -31.78
N ARG A 11 8.73 23.33 -31.95
CA ARG A 11 7.68 22.73 -32.79
C ARG A 11 6.33 23.43 -32.59
N GLY A 12 5.71 23.79 -33.71
CA GLY A 12 4.51 24.61 -33.81
C GLY A 12 3.26 24.07 -33.12
N LYS A 13 2.30 24.99 -32.94
CA LYS A 13 0.94 24.73 -32.42
C LYS A 13 0.30 23.61 -33.24
N GLY A 14 0.23 22.41 -32.66
CA GLY A 14 -0.44 21.27 -33.28
C GLY A 14 -1.92 21.59 -33.49
N LYS A 15 -2.38 21.43 -34.73
CA LYS A 15 -3.79 21.51 -35.15
C LYS A 15 -4.67 20.73 -34.16
N GLN A 16 -5.80 21.32 -33.79
CA GLN A 16 -6.87 20.71 -33.00
C GLN A 16 -7.51 19.54 -33.78
N ALA A 17 -6.78 18.45 -33.98
CA ALA A 17 -7.42 17.16 -34.24
C ALA A 17 -8.13 16.75 -32.96
N GLN A 18 -9.36 16.23 -33.10
CA GLN A 18 -10.22 15.68 -32.04
C GLN A 18 -9.37 15.13 -30.88
N ARG A 19 -9.40 15.82 -29.73
CA ARG A 19 -8.62 15.40 -28.56
C ARG A 19 -9.04 13.98 -28.22
N TRP A 20 -8.10 13.04 -28.35
CA TRP A 20 -8.32 11.66 -27.95
C TRP A 20 -8.89 11.62 -26.52
N ARG A 21 -10.07 11.01 -26.38
CA ARG A 21 -10.73 10.77 -25.09
C ARG A 21 -10.45 9.34 -24.67
N LYS A 22 -10.24 9.13 -23.37
CA LYS A 22 -10.08 7.78 -22.83
C LYS A 22 -11.39 6.99 -23.07
N PRO A 23 -11.31 5.73 -23.55
CA PRO A 23 -12.47 4.84 -23.56
C PRO A 23 -12.94 4.51 -22.11
N ASP A 24 -14.17 4.01 -21.99
CA ASP A 24 -14.78 3.40 -20.79
C ASP A 24 -14.69 4.26 -19.52
N ASP A 25 -15.41 5.40 -19.49
CA ASP A 25 -15.46 6.38 -18.38
C ASP A 25 -14.09 6.87 -17.86
N GLY A 26 -13.01 6.60 -18.59
CA GLY A 26 -11.65 6.94 -18.20
C GLY A 26 -10.96 5.95 -17.26
N GLN A 27 -11.50 4.73 -17.10
CA GLN A 27 -10.89 3.68 -16.28
C GLN A 27 -9.53 3.24 -16.84
N VAL A 28 -8.60 2.99 -15.92
CA VAL A 28 -7.27 2.47 -16.25
C VAL A 28 -6.87 1.39 -15.27
N SER A 29 -6.23 0.36 -15.79
CA SER A 29 -5.83 -0.81 -15.01
C SER A 29 -4.37 -1.12 -15.24
N VAL A 30 -3.71 -1.77 -14.28
CA VAL A 30 -2.29 -2.12 -14.37
C VAL A 30 -2.11 -3.62 -14.19
N MET A 31 -1.44 -4.24 -15.16
CA MET A 31 -0.90 -5.58 -15.04
C MET A 31 0.61 -5.51 -14.73
N VAL A 32 1.03 -6.28 -13.73
CA VAL A 32 2.46 -6.44 -13.40
C VAL A 32 3.00 -7.63 -14.17
N LEU A 33 3.96 -7.37 -15.05
CA LEU A 33 4.64 -8.38 -15.87
C LEU A 33 6.08 -8.57 -15.37
N PRO A 34 6.42 -9.70 -14.75
CA PRO A 34 7.80 -9.99 -14.35
C PRO A 34 8.74 -10.03 -15.56
N LEU A 35 9.91 -9.41 -15.44
CA LEU A 35 10.94 -9.45 -16.49
C LEU A 35 11.99 -10.52 -16.15
N ALA A 36 12.18 -11.48 -17.05
CA ALA A 36 13.07 -12.62 -16.89
C ALA A 36 14.47 -12.30 -17.39
N ILE A 37 15.14 -11.40 -16.69
CA ILE A 37 16.49 -10.94 -17.04
C ILE A 37 17.50 -11.93 -16.45
N THR A 38 18.15 -12.69 -17.32
CA THR A 38 19.13 -13.72 -16.91
C THR A 38 20.53 -13.48 -17.45
N ASP A 39 20.67 -12.63 -18.46
CA ASP A 39 21.96 -12.17 -18.96
C ASP A 39 22.54 -11.06 -18.06
N SER A 40 23.77 -11.29 -17.60
CA SER A 40 24.54 -10.33 -16.80
C SER A 40 24.80 -9.00 -17.52
N ALA A 41 24.96 -9.01 -18.85
CA ALA A 41 25.20 -7.81 -19.63
C ALA A 41 23.96 -6.90 -19.69
N ASP A 42 22.78 -7.50 -19.86
CA ASP A 42 21.51 -6.76 -19.85
C ASP A 42 21.15 -6.28 -18.43
N LEU A 43 21.50 -7.03 -17.37
CA LEU A 43 21.39 -6.57 -15.98
C LEU A 43 22.26 -5.32 -15.72
N ASP A 44 23.53 -5.34 -16.14
CA ASP A 44 24.43 -4.18 -16.04
C ASP A 44 23.87 -2.95 -16.78
N ARG A 45 23.36 -3.15 -18.01
CA ARG A 45 22.72 -2.07 -18.79
C ARG A 45 21.52 -1.48 -18.05
N LEU A 46 20.70 -2.32 -17.43
CA LEU A 46 19.52 -1.90 -16.69
C LEU A 46 19.86 -1.17 -15.39
N GLU A 47 20.90 -1.63 -14.69
CA GLU A 47 21.39 -0.96 -13.49
C GLU A 47 21.97 0.42 -13.82
N LYS A 48 22.73 0.53 -14.92
CA LYS A 48 23.23 1.80 -15.47
C LYS A 48 22.10 2.75 -15.89
N LEU A 49 21.05 2.23 -16.55
CA LEU A 49 19.83 3.00 -16.85
C LEU A 49 19.19 3.54 -15.57
N CYS A 50 18.97 2.70 -14.56
CA CYS A 50 18.41 3.14 -13.28
C CYS A 50 19.29 4.19 -12.60
N ALA A 51 20.61 3.99 -12.58
CA ALA A 51 21.57 4.90 -11.95
C ALA A 51 21.58 6.27 -12.63
N ALA A 52 21.60 6.28 -13.96
CA ALA A 52 21.56 7.50 -14.76
C ALA A 52 20.26 8.29 -14.56
N ILE A 53 19.10 7.63 -14.61
CA ILE A 53 17.81 8.30 -14.33
C ILE A 53 17.76 8.82 -12.90
N TRP A 54 18.26 8.06 -11.93
CA TRP A 54 18.29 8.51 -10.55
C TRP A 54 19.14 9.77 -10.36
N SER A 55 20.31 9.84 -11.00
CA SER A 55 21.17 11.04 -10.97
C SER A 55 20.42 12.26 -11.48
N ILE A 56 19.74 12.14 -12.63
CA ILE A 56 18.91 13.22 -13.20
C ILE A 56 17.75 13.56 -12.26
N LYS A 57 16.98 12.58 -11.77
CA LYS A 57 15.88 12.79 -10.83
C LYS A 57 16.33 13.56 -9.60
N ARG A 58 17.45 13.14 -9.01
CA ARG A 58 17.98 13.74 -7.79
C ARG A 58 18.42 15.18 -8.02
N ALA A 59 19.01 15.49 -9.18
CA ALA A 59 19.36 16.86 -9.57
C ALA A 59 18.10 17.72 -9.75
N VAL A 60 17.11 17.23 -10.50
CA VAL A 60 15.83 17.93 -10.70
C VAL A 60 15.07 18.12 -9.39
N GLN A 61 15.09 17.14 -8.48
CA GLN A 61 14.50 17.28 -7.14
C GLN A 61 15.16 18.38 -6.30
N ARG A 62 16.47 18.58 -6.45
CA ARG A 62 17.17 19.67 -5.76
C ARG A 62 16.80 21.02 -6.35
N ASP A 63 16.80 21.15 -7.68
CA ASP A 63 16.37 22.37 -8.37
C ASP A 63 14.92 22.71 -8.00
N ALA A 64 14.03 21.72 -8.03
CA ALA A 64 12.63 21.89 -7.69
C ALA A 64 12.43 22.32 -6.24
N ARG A 65 13.20 21.74 -5.31
CA ARG A 65 13.19 22.14 -3.90
C ARG A 65 13.70 23.57 -3.71
N ALA A 66 14.83 23.91 -4.31
CA ALA A 66 15.39 25.27 -4.23
C ALA A 66 14.42 26.31 -4.79
N LYS A 67 13.78 26.01 -5.93
CA LYS A 67 12.73 26.87 -6.53
C LYS A 67 11.50 26.98 -5.64
N ALA A 68 11.05 25.90 -4.99
CA ALA A 68 9.93 25.94 -4.06
C ALA A 68 10.27 26.74 -2.79
N ASP A 69 11.48 26.60 -2.26
CA ASP A 69 11.94 27.37 -1.11
C ASP A 69 12.03 28.86 -1.45
N ALA A 70 12.59 29.21 -2.62
CA ALA A 70 12.63 30.58 -3.12
C ALA A 70 11.23 31.14 -3.35
N TYR A 71 10.32 30.32 -3.88
CA TYR A 71 8.92 30.70 -4.05
C TYR A 71 8.29 31.10 -2.73
N TRP A 72 8.48 30.33 -1.65
CA TRP A 72 7.93 30.63 -0.33
C TRP A 72 8.64 31.79 0.39
N ALA A 73 9.95 31.96 0.19
CA ALA A 73 10.71 33.08 0.72
C ALA A 73 10.27 34.43 0.12
N ALA A 74 9.83 34.45 -1.14
CA ALA A 74 9.38 35.66 -1.84
C ALA A 74 7.97 36.14 -1.43
N LYS A 75 7.66 36.20 -0.12
CA LYS A 75 6.32 36.56 0.38
C LYS A 75 5.86 37.92 -0.15
N HIS A 76 6.66 38.96 0.05
CA HIS A 76 6.32 40.32 -0.37
C HIS A 76 6.12 40.44 -1.89
N GLU A 77 6.95 39.75 -2.69
CA GLU A 77 6.76 39.72 -4.15
C GLU A 77 5.50 38.96 -4.57
N ARG A 78 5.13 37.87 -3.87
CA ARG A 78 3.86 37.16 -4.14
C ARG A 78 2.65 38.03 -3.83
N ASP A 79 2.72 38.82 -2.77
CA ASP A 79 1.63 39.71 -2.35
C ASP A 79 1.49 40.90 -3.32
N ARG A 80 2.61 41.43 -3.84
CA ARG A 80 2.63 42.56 -4.79
C ARG A 80 2.39 42.17 -6.24
N ASP A 81 3.10 41.17 -6.75
CA ASP A 81 3.17 40.82 -8.18
C ASP A 81 2.33 39.58 -8.52
N GLY A 82 1.80 38.89 -7.49
CA GLY A 82 0.96 37.71 -7.61
C GLY A 82 1.71 36.38 -7.67
N ALA A 83 1.13 35.35 -7.04
CA ALA A 83 1.70 34.00 -6.94
C ALA A 83 2.04 33.33 -8.29
N LYS A 84 1.30 33.66 -9.36
CA LYS A 84 1.57 33.11 -10.70
C LYS A 84 2.85 33.71 -11.31
N ALA A 85 3.02 35.03 -11.25
CA ALA A 85 4.19 35.72 -11.80
C ALA A 85 5.49 35.24 -11.13
N ILE A 86 5.47 35.07 -9.81
CA ILE A 86 6.64 34.55 -9.07
C ILE A 86 6.99 33.11 -9.47
N ARG A 87 5.98 32.25 -9.71
CA ARG A 87 6.25 30.89 -10.22
C ARG A 87 6.86 30.90 -11.61
N GLU A 88 6.38 31.76 -12.50
CA GLU A 88 6.90 31.89 -13.86
C GLU A 88 8.35 32.40 -13.85
N ARG A 89 8.64 33.46 -13.08
CA ARG A 89 9.99 34.01 -12.86
C ARG A 89 10.97 32.95 -12.35
N LEU A 90 10.54 32.16 -11.36
CA LEU A 90 11.37 31.09 -10.79
C LEU A 90 11.44 29.83 -11.66
N GLY A 91 10.69 29.76 -12.76
CA GLY A 91 10.53 28.55 -13.56
C GLY A 91 10.00 27.37 -12.74
N LEU A 92 9.11 27.64 -11.77
CA LEU A 92 8.44 26.65 -10.94
C LEU A 92 7.16 26.17 -11.65
N SER A 93 7.39 25.48 -12.76
CA SER A 93 6.38 24.90 -13.63
C SER A 93 6.86 23.54 -14.16
N LEU A 94 5.96 22.76 -14.76
CA LEU A 94 6.33 21.52 -15.44
C LEU A 94 7.43 21.78 -16.49
N ASP A 95 7.22 22.75 -17.37
CA ASP A 95 8.17 23.09 -18.43
C ASP A 95 9.51 23.57 -17.87
N GLY A 96 9.49 24.35 -16.79
CA GLY A 96 10.70 24.79 -16.10
C GLY A 96 11.52 23.61 -15.56
N LEU A 97 10.88 22.61 -14.95
CA LEU A 97 11.55 21.40 -14.48
C LEU A 97 12.01 20.49 -15.62
N VAL A 98 11.27 20.42 -16.73
CA VAL A 98 11.70 19.70 -17.94
C VAL A 98 12.98 20.32 -18.51
N ARG A 99 13.06 21.66 -18.59
CA ARG A 99 14.29 22.36 -19.01
C ARG A 99 15.45 22.07 -18.07
N CYS A 100 15.21 22.03 -16.75
CA CYS A 100 16.25 21.63 -15.79
C CYS A 100 16.74 20.20 -16.05
N ALA A 101 15.84 19.25 -16.28
CA ALA A 101 16.20 17.86 -16.57
C ALA A 101 17.01 17.72 -17.85
N TYR A 102 16.67 18.48 -18.90
CA TYR A 102 17.44 18.52 -20.13
C TYR A 102 18.84 19.08 -19.92
N ARG A 103 18.95 20.22 -19.25
CA ARG A 103 20.26 20.80 -18.92
C ARG A 103 21.14 19.78 -18.17
N HIS A 104 20.61 19.15 -17.12
CA HIS A 104 21.34 18.10 -16.38
C HIS A 104 21.78 16.92 -17.26
N LEU A 105 20.97 16.52 -18.25
CA LEU A 105 21.33 15.45 -19.19
C LEU A 105 22.35 15.90 -20.24
N GLU A 106 22.28 17.15 -20.70
CA GLU A 106 23.25 17.72 -21.65
C GLU A 106 24.62 17.91 -20.98
N ASP A 107 24.65 18.48 -19.77
CA ASP A 107 25.86 18.69 -18.98
C ASP A 107 26.50 17.36 -18.58
N ALA A 108 25.68 16.32 -18.31
CA ALA A 108 26.13 14.97 -18.02
C ALA A 108 26.08 14.07 -19.27
N GLY A 109 26.78 14.46 -20.34
CA GLY A 109 26.75 13.78 -21.64
C GLY A 109 26.96 12.26 -21.57
N HIS A 110 27.81 11.77 -20.67
CA HIS A 110 28.03 10.32 -20.46
C HIS A 110 26.74 9.54 -20.08
N LEU A 111 25.73 10.20 -19.51
CA LEU A 111 24.44 9.57 -19.19
C LEU A 111 23.59 9.28 -20.43
N LYS A 112 23.85 9.96 -21.55
CA LYS A 112 23.13 9.78 -22.82
C LYS A 112 23.40 8.42 -23.48
N HIS A 113 24.40 7.66 -23.02
CA HIS A 113 24.56 6.25 -23.40
C HIS A 113 23.47 5.35 -22.79
N HIS A 114 22.81 5.80 -21.73
CA HIS A 114 21.85 5.00 -20.96
C HIS A 114 20.45 5.58 -20.98
N VAL A 115 20.31 6.91 -21.01
CA VAL A 115 19.06 7.63 -20.81
C VAL A 115 18.69 8.45 -22.04
N SER A 116 17.42 8.35 -22.46
CA SER A 116 16.87 9.22 -23.49
C SER A 116 16.32 10.53 -22.91
N LYS A 117 16.25 11.57 -23.74
CA LYS A 117 15.60 12.85 -23.39
C LYS A 117 14.17 12.65 -22.91
N ALA A 118 13.42 11.73 -23.54
CA ALA A 118 12.05 11.40 -23.15
C ALA A 118 11.96 10.93 -21.68
N LEU A 119 12.88 10.06 -21.22
CA LEU A 119 12.90 9.64 -19.83
C LEU A 119 13.24 10.79 -18.87
N ALA A 120 14.13 11.70 -19.26
CA ALA A 120 14.42 12.91 -18.48
C ALA A 120 13.17 13.82 -18.37
N MET A 121 12.35 13.93 -19.42
CA MET A 121 11.07 14.65 -19.33
C MET A 121 10.10 13.96 -18.35
N HIS A 122 9.94 12.65 -18.47
CA HIS A 122 8.98 11.93 -17.62
C HIS A 122 9.36 12.01 -16.16
N ILE A 123 10.66 11.97 -15.85
CA ILE A 123 11.12 12.11 -14.47
C ILE A 123 10.91 13.53 -13.94
N ALA A 124 11.07 14.56 -14.77
CA ALA A 124 10.72 15.93 -14.41
C ALA A 124 9.21 16.08 -14.14
N ALA A 125 8.36 15.44 -14.94
CA ALA A 125 6.92 15.42 -14.73
C ALA A 125 6.54 14.75 -13.41
N GLU A 126 7.19 13.63 -13.06
CA GLU A 126 6.98 12.98 -11.76
C GLU A 126 7.40 13.88 -10.59
N VAL A 127 8.54 14.58 -10.71
CA VAL A 127 8.95 15.57 -9.69
C VAL A 127 7.94 16.71 -9.60
N TRP A 128 7.46 17.23 -10.73
CA TRP A 128 6.43 18.27 -10.76
C TRP A 128 5.14 17.84 -10.05
N THR A 129 4.70 16.58 -10.19
CA THR A 129 3.53 16.09 -9.44
C THR A 129 3.70 16.26 -7.93
N GLY A 130 4.90 15.99 -7.40
CA GLY A 130 5.20 16.19 -5.98
C GLY A 130 5.22 17.67 -5.57
N ILE A 131 5.75 18.54 -6.43
CA ILE A 131 5.75 20.00 -6.23
C ILE A 131 4.33 20.56 -6.28
N SER A 132 3.54 20.16 -7.27
CA SER A 132 2.17 20.62 -7.46
C SER A 132 1.32 20.37 -6.21
N ARG A 133 1.41 19.16 -5.63
CA ARG A 133 0.72 18.82 -4.36
C ARG A 133 1.19 19.65 -3.17
N HIS A 134 2.42 20.16 -3.20
CA HIS A 134 2.93 21.03 -2.15
C HIS A 134 2.45 22.48 -2.32
N LEU A 135 2.32 22.94 -3.57
CA LEU A 135 1.91 24.31 -3.88
C LEU A 135 0.39 24.50 -3.83
N PHE A 136 -0.38 23.46 -4.19
CA PHE A 136 -1.83 23.56 -4.34
C PHE A 136 -2.54 22.61 -3.38
N PRO A 137 -3.60 23.08 -2.70
CA PRO A 137 -4.39 22.24 -1.82
C PRO A 137 -5.13 21.16 -2.61
N ASP A 138 -5.34 20.01 -1.97
CA ASP A 138 -6.27 18.99 -2.44
C ASP A 138 -7.73 19.42 -2.20
N ALA A 139 -8.68 18.54 -2.56
CA ALA A 139 -10.11 18.77 -2.36
C ALA A 139 -10.51 19.03 -0.89
N THR A 140 -9.65 18.69 0.07
CA THR A 140 -9.86 18.93 1.51
C THR A 140 -9.19 20.21 2.01
N GLY A 141 -8.67 21.04 1.10
CA GLY A 141 -7.93 22.25 1.42
C GLY A 141 -6.51 21.99 1.92
N LYS A 142 -5.96 20.77 1.79
CA LYS A 142 -4.65 20.40 2.36
C LYS A 142 -3.56 20.34 1.29
N CYS A 143 -2.44 21.00 1.57
CA CYS A 143 -1.21 20.84 0.78
C CYS A 143 -0.31 19.75 1.38
N PHE A 144 0.51 19.14 0.53
CA PHE A 144 1.58 18.26 0.96
C PHE A 144 2.72 19.07 1.60
N GLY A 145 3.42 18.44 2.53
CA GLY A 145 4.61 19.03 3.15
C GLY A 145 5.74 19.28 2.15
N ARG A 146 6.76 20.03 2.61
CA ARG A 146 7.92 20.43 1.80
C ARG A 146 8.52 19.26 1.01
N PRO A 147 8.76 19.41 -0.31
CA PRO A 147 9.32 18.38 -1.17
C PRO A 147 10.67 17.85 -0.66
N LYS A 148 10.84 16.53 -0.66
CA LYS A 148 12.06 15.85 -0.22
C LYS A 148 12.83 15.28 -1.40
N VAL A 149 14.16 15.33 -1.31
CA VAL A 149 15.05 14.59 -2.22
C VAL A 149 15.07 13.13 -1.75
N GLY A 150 14.71 12.21 -2.64
CA GLY A 150 14.60 10.79 -2.31
C GLY A 150 15.96 10.12 -2.06
N ARG A 151 15.92 8.82 -1.80
CA ARG A 151 17.13 7.97 -1.73
C ARG A 151 17.18 6.99 -2.90
N TRP A 152 18.39 6.59 -3.30
CA TRP A 152 18.60 5.59 -4.36
C TRP A 152 17.75 4.32 -4.18
N HIS A 153 17.71 3.80 -2.95
CA HIS A 153 16.97 2.58 -2.65
C HIS A 153 15.44 2.74 -2.62
N GLU A 154 14.94 3.98 -2.56
CA GLU A 154 13.52 4.32 -2.66
C GLU A 154 13.11 4.60 -4.11
N PHE A 155 14.08 4.80 -5.01
CA PHE A 155 13.85 4.94 -6.44
C PHE A 155 13.59 3.56 -7.05
N THR A 156 12.31 3.27 -7.30
CA THR A 156 11.85 1.95 -7.76
C THR A 156 11.17 1.97 -9.12
N ARG A 157 10.86 3.14 -9.70
CA ARG A 157 10.06 3.24 -10.94
C ARG A 157 10.69 4.24 -11.90
N ILE A 158 10.77 3.86 -13.17
CA ILE A 158 11.06 4.73 -14.30
C ILE A 158 9.78 4.87 -15.14
N PRO A 159 9.17 6.05 -15.17
CA PRO A 159 7.95 6.25 -15.94
C PRO A 159 8.22 6.18 -17.45
N GLY A 160 7.48 5.32 -18.15
CA GLY A 160 7.49 5.25 -19.61
C GLY A 160 6.63 6.33 -20.27
N ARG A 161 6.75 6.40 -21.60
CA ARG A 161 5.89 7.25 -22.44
C ARG A 161 4.54 6.58 -22.62
N ALA A 162 3.48 7.36 -22.59
CA ALA A 162 2.18 6.89 -23.07
C ALA A 162 2.20 6.71 -24.60
N ARG A 163 1.55 5.63 -25.05
CA ARG A 163 1.20 5.34 -26.44
C ARG A 163 0.35 6.47 -27.01
N SER A 164 0.60 6.79 -28.27
CA SER A 164 -0.31 7.64 -29.04
C SER A 164 -1.42 6.77 -29.60
N HIS A 165 -2.65 7.13 -29.30
CA HIS A 165 -3.83 6.45 -29.87
C HIS A 165 -4.37 7.16 -31.12
N THR A 166 -3.70 8.23 -31.55
CA THR A 166 -4.02 9.01 -32.75
C THR A 166 -2.92 8.96 -33.81
N THR A 167 -1.82 8.26 -33.53
CA THR A 167 -0.67 8.23 -34.42
C THR A 167 -0.04 6.86 -34.31
N ASP A 168 -0.19 6.09 -35.37
CA ASP A 168 0.34 4.73 -35.43
C ASP A 168 1.85 4.74 -35.31
N ASN A 169 2.38 3.72 -34.65
CA ASN A 169 3.80 3.47 -34.50
C ASN A 169 4.59 4.66 -33.91
N LYS A 170 3.92 5.55 -33.16
CA LYS A 170 4.61 6.63 -32.45
C LYS A 170 5.48 6.03 -31.36
N TRP A 171 6.75 6.42 -31.38
CA TRP A 171 7.75 5.85 -30.50
C TRP A 171 7.37 5.91 -29.00
N GLU A 172 7.37 4.74 -28.36
CA GLU A 172 7.23 4.52 -26.92
C GLU A 172 8.60 4.32 -26.29
N THR A 173 8.79 4.71 -25.02
CA THR A 173 10.10 4.53 -24.38
C THR A 173 10.34 3.09 -23.93
N PHE A 174 9.40 2.52 -23.18
CA PHE A 174 9.36 1.08 -22.92
C PHE A 174 8.19 0.53 -23.70
N ARG A 175 8.45 -0.36 -24.64
CA ARG A 175 7.42 -0.94 -25.50
C ARG A 175 7.23 -2.40 -25.14
N LEU A 176 5.98 -2.83 -24.91
CA LEU A 176 5.64 -4.24 -24.93
C LEU A 176 5.46 -4.69 -26.39
N VAL A 177 6.19 -5.72 -26.80
CA VAL A 177 6.16 -6.32 -28.15
C VAL A 177 5.75 -7.78 -28.04
N GLY A 178 5.31 -8.37 -29.16
CA GLY A 178 4.89 -9.77 -29.21
C GLY A 178 3.39 -9.91 -28.98
N THR A 179 2.90 -11.15 -29.03
CA THR A 179 1.49 -11.47 -28.80
C THR A 179 1.36 -12.55 -27.74
N ILE A 180 0.20 -12.63 -27.08
CA ILE A 180 -0.07 -13.73 -26.15
C ILE A 180 -0.07 -15.08 -26.86
N HIS A 181 -0.57 -15.13 -28.10
CA HIS A 181 -0.56 -16.33 -28.93
C HIS A 181 0.87 -16.78 -29.27
N GLY A 182 1.70 -15.87 -29.81
CA GLY A 182 3.10 -16.18 -30.11
C GLY A 182 3.93 -16.48 -28.86
N HIS A 183 3.55 -15.91 -27.71
CA HIS A 183 4.13 -16.28 -26.43
C HIS A 183 3.72 -17.68 -25.98
N ALA A 184 2.46 -18.05 -26.15
CA ALA A 184 2.00 -19.41 -25.85
C ALA A 184 2.73 -20.42 -26.75
N MET A 185 2.72 -20.22 -28.07
CA MET A 185 3.38 -21.12 -29.03
C MET A 185 4.88 -21.30 -28.78
N ALA A 186 5.58 -20.26 -28.31
CA ALA A 186 7.00 -20.36 -27.98
C ALA A 186 7.30 -21.21 -26.73
N TYR A 187 6.32 -21.41 -25.85
CA TYR A 187 6.48 -22.08 -24.54
C TYR A 187 5.45 -23.18 -24.28
N THR A 188 4.73 -23.61 -25.31
CA THR A 188 3.94 -24.84 -25.33
C THR A 188 4.63 -25.80 -26.28
N ASP A 189 4.72 -27.07 -25.88
CA ASP A 189 5.25 -28.11 -26.76
C ASP A 189 4.18 -28.50 -27.77
N GLY A 190 4.05 -27.70 -28.84
CA GLY A 190 3.12 -27.97 -29.95
C GLY A 190 1.63 -28.01 -29.59
N GLY A 191 1.23 -27.48 -28.43
CA GLY A 191 -0.17 -27.45 -27.96
C GLY A 191 -0.61 -28.67 -27.14
N GLN A 192 0.25 -29.65 -26.90
CA GLN A 192 -0.09 -30.88 -26.15
C GLN A 192 0.06 -30.74 -24.61
N HIS A 193 0.88 -29.80 -24.14
CA HIS A 193 1.16 -29.59 -22.71
C HIS A 193 0.73 -28.21 -22.21
N ALA A 194 0.43 -28.12 -20.92
CA ALA A 194 0.29 -26.84 -20.21
C ALA A 194 1.57 -26.00 -20.40
N MET A 195 1.40 -24.72 -20.76
CA MET A 195 2.51 -23.76 -20.98
C MET A 195 3.62 -23.91 -19.94
N SER A 196 4.85 -24.16 -20.39
CA SER A 196 6.03 -24.30 -19.54
C SER A 196 7.13 -23.31 -19.93
N GLN A 197 7.30 -22.27 -19.12
CA GLN A 197 8.30 -21.24 -19.35
C GLN A 197 9.65 -21.62 -18.71
N PRO A 198 10.75 -21.70 -19.48
CA PRO A 198 12.05 -22.11 -18.94
C PRO A 198 12.54 -21.16 -17.85
N ARG A 199 13.41 -21.66 -16.96
CA ARG A 199 14.00 -20.85 -15.88
C ARG A 199 14.76 -19.63 -16.44
N ARG A 200 15.48 -19.82 -17.54
CA ARG A 200 16.07 -18.74 -18.34
C ARG A 200 15.21 -18.54 -19.58
N MET A 201 14.56 -17.38 -19.68
CA MET A 201 13.74 -17.05 -20.84
C MET A 201 14.66 -16.63 -21.98
N PRO A 202 14.51 -17.21 -23.19
CA PRO A 202 15.25 -16.76 -24.36
C PRO A 202 14.87 -15.32 -24.72
N LYS A 203 15.85 -14.57 -25.20
CA LYS A 203 15.63 -13.22 -25.74
C LYS A 203 15.08 -13.35 -27.15
N PRO A 204 13.89 -12.80 -27.45
CA PRO A 204 13.41 -12.83 -28.82
C PRO A 204 14.37 -12.07 -29.72
N PRO A 205 14.72 -12.62 -30.90
CA PRO A 205 15.53 -11.91 -31.87
C PRO A 205 14.75 -10.73 -32.46
N MET A 206 15.46 -9.73 -32.98
CA MET A 206 14.82 -8.67 -33.75
C MET A 206 14.23 -9.29 -35.02
N PRO A 207 12.98 -8.96 -35.39
CA PRO A 207 12.39 -9.53 -36.59
C PRO A 207 13.11 -9.05 -37.86
N GLU A 208 13.32 -9.97 -38.80
CA GLU A 208 14.04 -9.75 -40.05
C GLU A 208 13.08 -9.67 -41.26
N GLY A 209 13.59 -9.15 -42.38
CA GLY A 209 12.84 -9.05 -43.64
C GLY A 209 12.23 -7.66 -43.92
N ARG A 210 11.22 -7.63 -44.79
CA ARG A 210 10.48 -6.43 -45.21
C ARG A 210 8.98 -6.65 -45.17
N VAL A 211 8.23 -5.63 -44.75
CA VAL A 211 6.77 -5.62 -44.73
C VAL A 211 6.22 -4.49 -45.60
N PRO A 212 5.05 -4.69 -46.25
CA PRO A 212 4.39 -3.65 -47.02
C PRO A 212 4.06 -2.42 -46.16
N THR A 213 4.17 -1.22 -46.72
CA THR A 213 3.83 0.04 -46.04
C THR A 213 2.37 0.42 -46.19
N GLY A 214 1.57 -0.36 -46.94
CA GLY A 214 0.20 0.00 -47.31
C GLY A 214 0.11 1.20 -48.27
N LYS A 215 1.24 1.60 -48.86
CA LYS A 215 1.36 2.71 -49.83
C LYS A 215 1.99 2.18 -51.11
N LEU A 216 1.57 2.69 -52.26
CA LEU A 216 2.23 2.38 -53.53
C LEU A 216 3.44 3.31 -53.75
N THR A 217 4.47 2.79 -54.39
CA THR A 217 5.58 3.58 -54.92
C THR A 217 5.11 4.35 -56.16
N ALA A 218 5.92 5.33 -56.62
CA ALA A 218 5.65 6.04 -57.87
C ALA A 218 5.53 5.11 -59.10
N SER A 219 6.09 3.90 -59.01
CA SER A 219 6.02 2.85 -60.02
C SER A 219 4.85 1.87 -59.85
N GLY A 220 3.89 2.16 -58.98
CA GLY A 220 2.71 1.32 -58.75
C GLY A 220 2.96 0.03 -57.96
N LYS A 221 4.19 -0.21 -57.47
CA LYS A 221 4.53 -1.37 -56.64
C LYS A 221 4.22 -1.09 -55.16
N PRO A 222 3.88 -2.09 -54.34
CA PRO A 222 3.77 -1.89 -52.89
C PRO A 222 5.09 -1.38 -52.31
N GLY A 223 5.04 -0.23 -51.64
CA GLY A 223 6.15 0.27 -50.86
C GLY A 223 6.48 -0.72 -49.75
N MET A 224 7.76 -1.00 -49.56
CA MET A 224 8.25 -1.95 -48.55
C MET A 224 9.10 -1.22 -47.52
N ARG A 225 8.90 -1.50 -46.23
CA ARG A 225 9.78 -1.04 -45.15
C ARG A 225 10.46 -2.21 -44.47
N LYS A 226 11.61 -1.96 -43.85
CA LYS A 226 12.26 -2.94 -42.99
C LYS A 226 11.31 -3.29 -41.83
N VAL A 227 11.27 -4.57 -41.49
CA VAL A 227 10.53 -5.07 -40.32
C VAL A 227 11.14 -4.47 -39.05
N SER A 228 10.30 -4.22 -38.07
CA SER A 228 10.65 -3.59 -36.81
C SER A 228 9.99 -4.32 -35.65
N TRP A 229 10.31 -3.91 -34.42
CA TRP A 229 9.61 -4.41 -33.23
C TRP A 229 8.09 -4.20 -33.22
N TRP A 230 7.53 -3.34 -34.08
CA TRP A 230 6.08 -3.21 -34.26
C TRP A 230 5.46 -4.43 -34.93
N ASP A 231 6.25 -5.20 -35.66
CA ASP A 231 5.83 -6.33 -36.47
C ASP A 231 6.14 -7.67 -35.77
N HIS A 232 6.72 -7.63 -34.57
CA HIS A 232 7.07 -8.82 -33.79
C HIS A 232 5.80 -9.48 -33.23
N THR A 233 5.49 -10.68 -33.72
CA THR A 233 4.32 -11.47 -33.29
C THR A 233 4.67 -12.60 -32.33
N GLY A 234 5.96 -12.86 -32.09
CA GLY A 234 6.46 -13.94 -31.24
C GLY A 234 6.30 -13.69 -29.73
N PRO A 235 7.18 -14.26 -28.88
CA PRO A 235 7.01 -14.18 -27.45
C PRO A 235 7.15 -12.75 -26.92
N LEU A 236 6.29 -12.44 -25.93
CA LEU A 236 6.25 -11.15 -25.27
C LEU A 236 7.61 -10.71 -24.68
N ALA A 237 8.01 -9.47 -24.98
CA ALA A 237 9.18 -8.82 -24.41
C ALA A 237 8.97 -7.32 -24.26
N VAL A 238 9.73 -6.69 -23.36
CA VAL A 238 9.80 -5.23 -23.27
C VAL A 238 11.07 -4.75 -23.94
N VAL A 239 10.92 -3.82 -24.89
CA VAL A 239 12.03 -3.25 -25.67
C VAL A 239 12.26 -1.79 -25.28
N PHE A 240 13.54 -1.44 -25.13
CA PHE A 240 14.02 -0.08 -24.92
C PHE A 240 15.23 0.18 -25.82
N ALA A 241 15.17 1.19 -26.70
CA ALA A 241 16.25 1.49 -27.64
C ALA A 241 17.53 2.11 -27.02
N GLY A 242 17.60 2.24 -25.69
CA GLY A 242 18.73 2.88 -25.04
C GLY A 242 18.66 4.41 -25.05
N GLY A 243 19.75 5.04 -24.64
CA GLY A 243 19.95 6.48 -24.81
C GLY A 243 20.43 6.82 -26.23
N PRO A 244 20.34 8.10 -26.65
CA PRO A 244 20.65 8.51 -28.02
C PRO A 244 22.09 8.19 -28.46
N ASP A 245 23.02 8.09 -27.51
CA ASP A 245 24.44 7.81 -27.79
C ASP A 245 24.78 6.32 -27.56
N SER A 246 23.77 5.46 -27.39
CA SER A 246 23.96 4.03 -27.20
C SER A 246 24.31 3.34 -28.52
N LYS A 247 25.51 2.73 -28.58
CA LYS A 247 25.92 1.86 -29.70
C LYS A 247 25.58 0.37 -29.46
N ARG A 248 24.98 0.02 -28.32
CA ARG A 248 24.75 -1.38 -27.88
C ARG A 248 23.42 -1.97 -28.35
N GLY A 249 22.77 -1.35 -29.33
CA GLY A 249 21.44 -1.72 -29.83
C GLY A 249 20.35 -1.67 -28.76
N ASP A 250 19.21 -2.30 -29.06
CA ASP A 250 18.06 -2.33 -28.15
C ASP A 250 18.32 -3.21 -26.91
N LEU A 251 17.77 -2.78 -25.79
CA LEU A 251 17.63 -3.61 -24.58
C LEU A 251 16.30 -4.35 -24.68
N VAL A 252 16.34 -5.66 -24.84
CA VAL A 252 15.15 -6.52 -24.94
C VAL A 252 15.06 -7.35 -23.67
N LEU A 253 13.93 -7.23 -22.98
CA LEU A 253 13.69 -7.80 -21.66
C LEU A 253 12.54 -8.82 -21.78
N PRO A 254 12.83 -10.14 -21.80
CA PRO A 254 11.80 -11.16 -21.91
C PRO A 254 10.77 -11.05 -20.79
N VAL A 255 9.49 -11.14 -21.12
CA VAL A 255 8.40 -11.16 -20.14
C VAL A 255 8.16 -12.58 -19.69
N ARG A 256 8.01 -12.79 -18.38
CA ARG A 256 7.45 -14.02 -17.81
C ARG A 256 5.97 -13.81 -17.56
N VAL A 257 5.16 -14.76 -17.98
CA VAL A 257 3.70 -14.68 -17.89
C VAL A 257 3.26 -15.57 -16.72
N PRO A 258 2.43 -15.08 -15.80
CA PRO A 258 1.92 -15.91 -14.70
C PRO A 258 1.26 -17.20 -15.23
N GLN A 259 1.69 -18.36 -14.71
CA GLN A 259 1.17 -19.68 -15.10
C GLN A 259 0.07 -20.18 -14.16
N GLY A 260 -0.83 -21.02 -14.67
CA GLY A 260 -1.95 -21.64 -13.95
C GLY A 260 -3.32 -21.25 -14.52
N THR A 261 -4.36 -22.04 -14.26
CA THR A 261 -5.70 -21.88 -14.85
C THR A 261 -6.37 -20.55 -14.48
N GLY A 262 -6.36 -20.15 -13.19
CA GLY A 262 -6.89 -18.85 -12.75
C GLY A 262 -6.08 -17.63 -13.21
N PRO A 263 -4.73 -17.67 -13.18
CA PRO A 263 -3.90 -16.61 -13.73
C PRO A 263 -4.04 -16.39 -15.24
N TRP A 264 -4.40 -17.40 -16.03
CA TRP A 264 -4.42 -17.32 -17.50
C TRP A 264 -5.53 -16.44 -18.07
N THR A 265 -6.77 -16.58 -17.60
CA THR A 265 -7.90 -15.72 -18.03
C THR A 265 -7.64 -14.24 -17.72
N ARG A 266 -6.98 -13.97 -16.59
CA ARG A 266 -6.50 -12.62 -16.25
C ARG A 266 -5.43 -12.14 -17.23
N VAL A 267 -4.49 -13.00 -17.62
CA VAL A 267 -3.45 -12.67 -18.59
C VAL A 267 -4.09 -12.31 -19.94
N GLU A 268 -5.01 -13.13 -20.44
CA GLU A 268 -5.73 -12.89 -21.69
C GLU A 268 -6.49 -11.55 -21.65
N HIS A 269 -7.21 -11.26 -20.57
CA HIS A 269 -7.90 -9.96 -20.38
C HIS A 269 -7.01 -8.75 -20.66
N PHE A 270 -5.75 -8.79 -20.20
CA PHE A 270 -4.83 -7.67 -20.35
C PHE A 270 -3.98 -7.71 -21.63
N LEU A 271 -3.69 -8.89 -22.18
CA LEU A 271 -2.67 -9.07 -23.22
C LEU A 271 -3.23 -9.48 -24.59
N SER A 272 -4.51 -9.87 -24.68
CA SER A 272 -5.12 -10.26 -25.96
C SER A 272 -5.42 -9.08 -26.89
N ASN A 273 -5.57 -7.86 -26.36
CA ASN A 273 -5.84 -6.66 -27.16
C ASN A 273 -4.72 -5.62 -27.02
N PRO A 274 -3.73 -5.56 -27.94
CA PRO A 274 -2.67 -4.58 -27.90
C PRO A 274 -3.12 -3.12 -28.09
N LEU A 275 -4.33 -2.86 -28.61
CA LEU A 275 -4.84 -1.50 -28.81
C LEU A 275 -5.15 -0.79 -27.49
N THR A 276 -5.45 -1.55 -26.44
CA THR A 276 -5.74 -0.99 -25.11
C THR A 276 -4.46 -0.68 -24.32
N TRP A 277 -3.30 -1.17 -24.76
CA TRP A 277 -2.02 -0.91 -24.10
C TRP A 277 -1.67 0.58 -24.16
N HIS A 278 -1.51 1.20 -22.99
CA HIS A 278 -1.30 2.64 -22.89
C HIS A 278 0.13 3.00 -22.56
N LYS A 279 0.74 2.33 -21.58
CA LYS A 279 2.03 2.76 -21.03
C LYS A 279 2.68 1.63 -20.27
N VAL A 280 3.99 1.46 -20.45
CA VAL A 280 4.80 0.56 -19.62
C VAL A 280 5.70 1.38 -18.72
N ASP A 281 5.61 1.16 -17.41
CA ASP A 281 6.60 1.63 -16.46
C ASP A 281 7.56 0.51 -16.09
N LEU A 282 8.86 0.82 -16.15
CA LEU A 282 9.88 -0.10 -15.69
C LEU A 282 10.03 0.06 -14.19
N VAL A 283 9.75 -1.01 -13.45
CA VAL A 283 9.78 -1.04 -11.99
C VAL A 283 10.84 -2.02 -11.53
N ARG A 284 11.55 -1.67 -10.47
CA ARG A 284 12.47 -2.56 -9.74
C ARG A 284 12.03 -2.72 -8.31
N ARG A 285 12.17 -3.93 -7.79
CA ARG A 285 11.84 -4.29 -6.42
C ARG A 285 13.02 -4.98 -5.77
N ARG A 286 13.32 -4.61 -4.52
CA ARG A 286 14.44 -5.22 -3.79
C ARG A 286 14.14 -6.70 -3.58
N LYS A 287 15.10 -7.52 -3.97
CA LYS A 287 15.07 -8.96 -3.74
C LYS A 287 16.48 -9.39 -3.38
N ALA A 288 16.70 -9.68 -2.10
CA ALA A 288 18.04 -9.95 -1.60
C ALA A 288 18.64 -11.26 -2.15
N SER A 289 17.79 -12.13 -2.68
CA SER A 289 18.15 -13.37 -3.36
C SER A 289 18.41 -13.20 -4.86
N ALA A 290 18.13 -12.04 -5.45
CA ALA A 290 18.33 -11.82 -6.89
C ALA A 290 19.76 -11.30 -7.20
N PRO A 291 20.32 -11.63 -8.37
CA PRO A 291 21.51 -10.96 -8.89
C PRO A 291 21.34 -9.43 -8.89
N GLY A 292 22.36 -8.69 -8.43
CA GLY A 292 22.27 -7.23 -8.27
C GLY A 292 21.34 -6.75 -7.14
N GLY A 293 20.66 -7.65 -6.42
CA GLY A 293 19.75 -7.31 -5.30
C GLY A 293 18.39 -6.75 -5.73
N TRP A 294 18.06 -6.83 -7.02
CA TRP A 294 16.83 -6.31 -7.61
C TRP A 294 16.17 -7.34 -8.52
N VAL A 295 14.85 -7.32 -8.56
CA VAL A 295 14.05 -7.90 -9.66
C VAL A 295 13.33 -6.79 -10.39
N TYR A 296 13.06 -7.02 -11.67
CA TYR A 296 12.47 -6.02 -12.55
C TYR A 296 11.10 -6.49 -13.05
N GLU A 297 10.21 -5.54 -13.19
CA GLU A 297 8.82 -5.71 -13.55
C GLU A 297 8.45 -4.63 -14.56
N ALA A 298 7.64 -4.98 -15.55
CA ALA A 298 6.96 -4.03 -16.41
C ALA A 298 5.54 -3.85 -15.90
N HIS A 299 5.21 -2.64 -15.45
CA HIS A 299 3.85 -2.30 -15.04
C HIS A 299 3.14 -1.76 -16.28
N LEU A 300 2.41 -2.66 -16.95
CA LEU A 300 1.63 -2.36 -18.14
C LEU A 300 0.31 -1.72 -17.72
N MET A 301 0.14 -0.44 -18.02
CA MET A 301 -1.12 0.27 -17.95
C MET A 301 -1.93 0.02 -19.20
N VAL A 302 -3.17 -0.39 -19.00
CA VAL A 302 -4.19 -0.67 -20.03
C VAL A 302 -5.36 0.29 -19.83
N LEU A 303 -5.93 0.78 -20.93
CA LEU A 303 -7.16 1.56 -20.93
C LEU A 303 -8.34 0.60 -20.89
N GLY A 304 -9.11 0.68 -19.81
CA GLY A 304 -10.21 -0.24 -19.56
C GLY A 304 -10.22 -0.78 -18.12
N PRO A 305 -11.29 -1.51 -17.79
CA PRO A 305 -11.52 -2.02 -16.44
C PRO A 305 -10.50 -3.09 -16.05
N GLY A 306 -10.39 -3.28 -14.74
CA GLY A 306 -9.57 -4.34 -14.17
C GLY A 306 -10.20 -5.71 -14.44
N TYR A 307 -9.39 -6.76 -14.38
CA TYR A 307 -9.92 -8.13 -14.45
C TYR A 307 -10.69 -8.48 -13.17
N THR A 308 -11.96 -8.88 -13.34
CA THR A 308 -12.80 -9.53 -12.32
C THR A 308 -13.05 -10.96 -12.78
N ALA A 309 -12.80 -11.94 -11.89
CA ALA A 309 -13.07 -13.33 -12.23
C ALA A 309 -14.58 -13.59 -12.32
N PRO A 310 -15.07 -14.42 -13.27
CA PRO A 310 -16.51 -14.70 -13.41
C PRO A 310 -17.17 -15.17 -12.12
N ALA A 311 -16.51 -16.05 -11.35
CA ALA A 311 -17.02 -16.50 -10.05
C ALA A 311 -17.13 -15.37 -9.01
N VAL A 312 -16.25 -14.35 -9.08
CA VAL A 312 -16.33 -13.18 -8.20
C VAL A 312 -17.45 -12.25 -8.66
N GLN A 313 -17.67 -12.11 -9.96
CA GLN A 313 -18.79 -11.33 -10.49
C GLN A 313 -20.12 -11.97 -10.09
N ALA A 314 -20.28 -13.28 -10.34
CA ALA A 314 -21.49 -14.02 -9.93
C ALA A 314 -21.74 -13.92 -8.43
N MET A 315 -20.70 -14.02 -7.59
CA MET A 315 -20.84 -13.82 -6.15
C MET A 315 -21.34 -12.42 -5.80
N ARG A 316 -20.85 -11.37 -6.48
CA ARG A 316 -21.32 -10.00 -6.25
C ARG A 316 -22.77 -9.82 -6.67
N ASP A 317 -23.15 -10.37 -7.83
CA ASP A 317 -24.52 -10.29 -8.34
C ASP A 317 -25.49 -11.01 -7.38
N GLN A 318 -25.10 -12.20 -6.88
CA GLN A 318 -25.85 -12.92 -5.84
C GLN A 318 -25.93 -12.13 -4.53
N ALA A 319 -24.83 -11.53 -4.08
CA ALA A 319 -24.81 -10.74 -2.86
C ALA A 319 -25.76 -9.53 -2.93
N THR A 320 -25.88 -8.90 -4.10
CA THR A 320 -26.83 -7.80 -4.33
C THR A 320 -28.27 -8.27 -4.30
N GLN A 321 -28.55 -9.48 -4.82
CA GLN A 321 -29.88 -10.10 -4.79
C GLN A 321 -30.33 -10.52 -3.38
N LEU A 322 -29.42 -10.62 -2.41
CA LEU A 322 -29.79 -10.91 -1.03
C LEU A 322 -30.68 -9.84 -0.41
N ASP A 323 -30.59 -8.60 -0.91
CA ASP A 323 -31.31 -7.42 -0.42
C ASP A 323 -31.29 -7.31 1.12
N ARG A 324 -30.08 -7.13 1.67
CA ARG A 324 -29.84 -7.08 3.11
C ARG A 324 -29.14 -5.79 3.51
N LYS A 325 -29.50 -5.27 4.68
CA LYS A 325 -28.78 -4.20 5.38
C LYS A 325 -28.02 -4.80 6.55
N GLY A 326 -26.72 -4.55 6.61
CA GLY A 326 -25.85 -5.07 7.66
C GLY A 326 -25.13 -3.99 8.45
N GLY A 327 -24.77 -4.33 9.67
CA GLY A 327 -23.90 -3.54 10.52
C GLY A 327 -22.65 -4.31 10.90
N VAL A 328 -21.57 -3.56 11.13
CA VAL A 328 -20.23 -4.07 11.39
C VAL A 328 -19.70 -3.43 12.66
N ASP A 329 -19.35 -4.26 13.64
CA ASP A 329 -18.61 -3.85 14.84
C ASP A 329 -17.15 -4.29 14.72
N GLY A 330 -16.24 -3.31 14.71
CA GLY A 330 -14.81 -3.53 14.64
C GLY A 330 -14.17 -3.47 16.02
N ASN A 331 -13.30 -4.43 16.32
CA ASN A 331 -12.55 -4.45 17.57
C ASN A 331 -11.08 -4.84 17.31
N VAL A 332 -10.25 -4.79 18.35
CA VAL A 332 -8.81 -5.10 18.29
C VAL A 332 -8.57 -6.58 17.95
N SER A 333 -9.48 -7.47 18.37
CA SER A 333 -9.34 -8.94 18.29
C SER A 333 -10.25 -9.64 17.28
N ASN A 334 -11.38 -9.04 16.93
CA ASN A 334 -12.43 -9.61 16.11
C ASN A 334 -13.12 -8.52 15.27
N LEU A 335 -13.84 -8.95 14.24
CA LEU A 335 -14.80 -8.15 13.50
C LEU A 335 -16.13 -8.91 13.53
N SER A 336 -17.18 -8.28 14.02
CA SER A 336 -18.52 -8.86 14.12
C SER A 336 -19.41 -8.20 13.08
N ILE A 337 -20.18 -9.00 12.36
CA ILE A 337 -21.11 -8.52 11.33
C ILE A 337 -22.46 -9.16 11.61
N VAL A 338 -23.52 -8.36 11.58
CA VAL A 338 -24.90 -8.85 11.63
C VAL A 338 -25.68 -8.16 10.52
N SER A 339 -26.47 -8.91 9.76
CA SER A 339 -27.34 -8.32 8.75
C SER A 339 -28.75 -8.89 8.81
N PHE A 340 -29.68 -8.07 8.34
CA PHE A 340 -31.11 -8.34 8.27
C PHE A 340 -31.56 -8.21 6.81
N PRO A 341 -32.59 -8.97 6.39
CA PRO A 341 -33.37 -8.65 5.19
C PRO A 341 -33.80 -7.18 5.19
N ALA A 342 -33.75 -6.52 4.03
CA ALA A 342 -34.07 -5.10 3.91
C ALA A 342 -35.54 -4.83 4.26
N GLN A 343 -36.42 -5.74 3.86
CA GLN A 343 -37.81 -5.81 4.32
C GLN A 343 -37.86 -6.78 5.50
N LEU A 344 -38.24 -6.28 6.68
CA LEU A 344 -38.24 -7.04 7.94
C LEU A 344 -39.47 -7.96 8.06
N ASP A 345 -39.88 -8.61 6.98
CA ASP A 345 -41.13 -9.38 6.85
C ASP A 345 -40.90 -10.85 6.46
N GLY A 346 -39.64 -11.26 6.28
CA GLY A 346 -39.24 -12.63 6.00
C GLY A 346 -37.76 -12.87 6.26
N GLY A 347 -37.29 -14.11 6.02
CA GLY A 347 -35.89 -14.53 6.20
C GLY A 347 -35.43 -14.61 7.66
N THR A 348 -34.12 -14.78 7.88
CA THR A 348 -33.51 -14.80 9.23
C THR A 348 -32.34 -13.81 9.31
N PRO A 349 -32.05 -13.25 10.50
CA PRO A 349 -30.81 -12.50 10.74
C PRO A 349 -29.60 -13.42 10.56
N VAL A 350 -28.51 -12.86 10.03
CA VAL A 350 -27.27 -13.61 9.76
C VAL A 350 -26.12 -12.91 10.47
N SER A 351 -25.27 -13.67 11.15
CA SER A 351 -24.10 -13.17 11.87
C SER A 351 -22.81 -13.85 11.42
N THR A 352 -21.73 -13.06 11.37
CA THR A 352 -20.37 -13.56 11.12
C THR A 352 -19.41 -12.94 12.13
N GLU A 353 -18.63 -13.79 12.81
CA GLU A 353 -17.51 -13.35 13.65
C GLU A 353 -16.16 -13.72 13.03
N VAL A 354 -15.44 -12.73 12.51
CA VAL A 354 -14.09 -12.92 12.01
C VAL A 354 -13.11 -12.88 13.18
N THR A 355 -12.59 -14.05 13.55
CA THR A 355 -11.59 -14.21 14.62
C THR A 355 -10.35 -14.95 14.11
N LEU A 356 -9.22 -14.77 14.80
CA LEU A 356 -8.03 -15.59 14.54
C LEU A 356 -8.21 -16.97 15.17
N THR A 357 -8.04 -18.04 14.41
CA THR A 357 -8.04 -19.39 15.00
C THR A 357 -6.81 -19.64 15.88
N ASP A 358 -6.85 -20.65 16.76
CA ASP A 358 -5.67 -21.01 17.58
C ASP A 358 -4.44 -21.37 16.75
N ALA A 359 -4.64 -22.08 15.64
CA ALA A 359 -3.58 -22.41 14.71
C ALA A 359 -2.94 -21.14 14.10
N GLU A 360 -3.76 -20.15 13.76
CA GLU A 360 -3.30 -18.85 13.24
C GLU A 360 -2.57 -18.04 14.31
N ARG A 361 -3.11 -17.97 15.54
CA ARG A 361 -2.45 -17.32 16.67
C ARG A 361 -1.06 -17.92 16.91
N ALA A 362 -0.98 -19.24 17.00
CA ALA A 362 0.29 -19.95 17.18
C ALA A 362 1.27 -19.72 16.02
N ARG A 363 0.78 -19.65 14.77
CA ARG A 363 1.61 -19.32 13.60
C ARG A 363 2.18 -17.91 13.71
N LEU A 364 1.35 -16.92 14.02
CA LEU A 364 1.76 -15.51 14.17
C LEU A 364 2.76 -15.33 15.32
N GLU A 365 2.62 -16.08 16.42
CA GLU A 365 3.59 -16.07 17.51
C GLU A 365 4.95 -16.66 17.11
N ARG A 366 4.94 -17.79 16.39
CA ARG A 366 6.17 -18.39 15.82
C ARG A 366 6.86 -17.41 14.88
N GLU A 367 6.11 -16.74 14.02
CA GLU A 367 6.64 -15.72 13.12
C GLU A 367 7.21 -14.52 13.89
N ALA A 368 6.50 -14.03 14.91
CA ALA A 368 6.99 -12.95 15.75
C ALA A 368 8.29 -13.33 16.48
N LYS A 369 8.43 -14.58 16.94
CA LYS A 369 9.68 -15.11 17.51
C LYS A 369 10.81 -15.09 16.48
N LYS A 370 10.55 -15.56 15.26
CA LYS A 370 11.52 -15.50 14.15
C LYS A 370 11.93 -14.06 13.84
N GLN A 371 10.99 -13.12 13.79
CA GLN A 371 11.28 -11.70 13.54
C GLN A 371 12.14 -11.09 14.64
N ARG A 372 11.85 -11.36 15.93
CA ARG A 372 12.71 -10.95 17.04
C ARG A 372 14.12 -11.52 16.91
N GLY A 373 14.26 -12.79 16.53
CA GLY A 373 15.55 -13.42 16.28
C GLY A 373 16.34 -12.72 15.17
N ARG A 374 15.70 -12.41 14.06
CA ARG A 374 16.31 -11.68 12.93
C ARG A 374 16.68 -10.24 13.32
N ALA A 375 15.84 -9.53 14.08
CA ALA A 375 16.13 -8.19 14.58
C ALA A 375 17.35 -8.19 15.51
N ARG A 376 17.44 -9.16 16.43
CA ARG A 376 18.62 -9.37 17.28
C ARG A 376 19.87 -9.68 16.47
N ALA A 377 19.78 -10.45 15.39
CA ALA A 377 20.91 -10.73 14.51
C ALA A 377 21.44 -9.47 13.81
N LEU A 378 20.54 -8.61 13.30
CA LEU A 378 20.93 -7.30 12.76
C LEU A 378 21.61 -6.42 13.80
N GLU A 379 21.04 -6.37 15.01
CA GLU A 379 21.60 -5.56 16.09
C GLU A 379 23.00 -6.05 16.51
N ARG A 380 23.19 -7.37 16.63
CA ARG A 380 24.52 -7.96 16.89
C ARG A 380 25.52 -7.60 15.78
N SER A 381 25.12 -7.69 14.51
CA SER A 381 26.00 -7.34 13.40
C SER A 381 26.39 -5.86 13.40
N ARG A 382 25.43 -4.98 13.71
CA ARG A 382 25.68 -3.54 13.86
C ARG A 382 26.65 -3.27 15.00
N ARG A 383 26.43 -3.86 16.18
CA ARG A 383 27.30 -3.74 17.36
C ARG A 383 28.71 -4.21 17.06
N ALA A 384 28.86 -5.36 16.41
CA ALA A 384 30.18 -5.88 16.02
C ALA A 384 30.97 -4.88 15.16
N THR A 385 30.28 -4.23 14.22
CA THR A 385 30.93 -3.28 13.30
C THR A 385 31.20 -1.92 13.95
N ASN A 386 30.57 -1.62 15.09
CA ASN A 386 30.64 -0.33 15.77
C ASN A 386 30.92 -0.51 17.27
N ALA A 387 31.79 -1.47 17.64
CA ALA A 387 31.96 -1.93 19.02
C ALA A 387 32.31 -0.78 19.98
N GLY A 388 33.15 0.16 19.57
CA GLY A 388 33.54 1.33 20.38
C GLY A 388 32.40 2.28 20.76
N GLN A 389 31.19 2.08 20.22
CA GLN A 389 30.00 2.85 20.60
C GLN A 389 29.16 2.18 21.68
N TYR A 390 29.54 0.99 22.15
CA TYR A 390 28.77 0.20 23.11
C TYR A 390 29.64 -0.21 24.28
N GLY A 391 29.09 -0.13 25.49
CA GLY A 391 29.73 -0.67 26.69
C GLY A 391 29.64 -2.20 26.76
N LEU A 392 30.40 -2.79 27.67
CA LEU A 392 30.26 -4.20 28.03
C LEU A 392 28.92 -4.45 28.73
N SER A 393 28.34 -5.62 28.54
CA SER A 393 27.24 -6.08 29.40
C SER A 393 27.77 -6.40 30.81
N LYS A 394 26.89 -6.43 31.83
CA LYS A 394 27.27 -6.81 33.20
C LYS A 394 28.09 -8.11 33.26
N LYS A 395 27.64 -9.14 32.52
CA LYS A 395 28.34 -10.43 32.43
C LYS A 395 29.70 -10.34 31.73
N GLN A 396 29.85 -9.45 30.74
CA GLN A 396 31.12 -9.25 30.05
C GLN A 396 32.12 -8.48 30.93
N ALA A 397 31.64 -7.48 31.68
CA ALA A 397 32.45 -6.74 32.65
C ALA A 397 32.94 -7.66 33.78
N GLN A 398 32.05 -8.42 34.44
CA GLN A 398 32.41 -9.39 35.47
C GLN A 398 33.44 -10.43 34.99
N ARG A 399 33.32 -10.89 33.75
CA ARG A 399 34.30 -11.82 33.16
C ARG A 399 35.65 -11.16 32.91
N ALA A 400 35.66 -9.88 32.54
CA ALA A 400 36.90 -9.14 32.36
C ALA A 400 37.58 -8.90 33.72
N GLU A 401 36.83 -8.49 34.73
CA GLU A 401 37.30 -8.32 36.11
C GLU A 401 37.87 -9.62 36.69
N HIS A 402 37.13 -10.74 36.58
CA HIS A 402 37.59 -12.03 37.07
C HIS A 402 38.84 -12.54 36.33
N ARG A 403 39.03 -12.19 35.05
CA ARG A 403 40.26 -12.51 34.32
C ARG A 403 41.43 -11.65 34.81
N ALA A 404 41.21 -10.36 34.99
CA ALA A 404 42.21 -9.43 35.51
C ALA A 404 42.66 -9.84 36.92
N ALA A 405 41.73 -10.21 37.80
CA ALA A 405 42.03 -10.74 39.13
C ALA A 405 42.86 -12.03 39.11
N LYS A 406 42.84 -12.79 38.00
CA LYS A 406 43.66 -13.99 37.78
C LYS A 406 44.95 -13.71 36.99
N GLY A 407 45.32 -12.45 36.78
CA GLY A 407 46.49 -12.07 35.99
C GLY A 407 46.42 -12.48 34.52
N LEU A 408 45.23 -12.78 33.99
CA LEU A 408 45.05 -13.22 32.61
C LEU A 408 44.83 -12.02 31.68
N GLU A 409 45.43 -12.09 30.49
CA GLU A 409 45.28 -11.07 29.45
C GLU A 409 43.80 -10.76 29.12
N PRO A 410 43.46 -9.47 28.88
CA PRO A 410 42.13 -9.05 28.48
C PRO A 410 41.68 -9.74 27.19
N LYS A 411 40.50 -10.37 27.22
CA LYS A 411 39.92 -10.98 26.03
C LYS A 411 39.14 -9.95 25.22
N THR A 412 39.53 -9.75 23.97
CA THR A 412 38.81 -8.85 23.05
C THR A 412 37.35 -9.26 22.87
N VAL A 413 36.43 -8.35 23.18
CA VAL A 413 34.99 -8.56 23.02
C VAL A 413 34.54 -8.04 21.66
N THR A 414 34.26 -8.95 20.73
CA THR A 414 33.85 -8.61 19.36
C THR A 414 32.43 -8.05 19.28
N VAL A 415 31.53 -8.38 20.21
CA VAL A 415 30.15 -7.89 20.24
C VAL A 415 29.79 -7.42 21.66
N PRO A 416 29.92 -6.12 21.96
CA PRO A 416 29.55 -5.60 23.27
C PRO A 416 28.03 -5.67 23.48
N GLY A 417 27.62 -6.22 24.63
CA GLY A 417 26.22 -6.44 25.00
C GLY A 417 25.60 -5.30 25.82
N GLY A 418 26.39 -4.30 26.22
CA GLY A 418 25.94 -3.18 27.05
C GLY A 418 25.17 -2.11 26.29
N ALA A 419 24.85 -1.02 26.99
CA ALA A 419 24.17 0.13 26.41
C ALA A 419 25.08 0.86 25.40
N ARG A 420 24.45 1.56 24.46
CA ARG A 420 25.16 2.46 23.54
C ARG A 420 25.58 3.72 24.30
N ALA A 421 26.74 4.27 23.96
CA ALA A 421 27.20 5.54 24.48
C ALA A 421 26.20 6.66 24.10
N ALA A 422 25.62 7.28 25.12
CA ALA A 422 24.66 8.37 25.00
C ALA A 422 25.10 9.56 25.85
N ARG A 423 24.54 10.73 25.57
CA ARG A 423 24.61 11.90 26.45
C ARG A 423 23.63 11.71 27.62
N SER A 424 23.66 12.62 28.60
CA SER A 424 22.76 12.62 29.76
C SER A 424 21.27 12.68 29.38
N ASP A 425 20.93 13.30 28.24
CA ASP A 425 19.58 13.37 27.67
C ASP A 425 19.11 12.06 26.97
N GLY A 426 19.92 10.99 27.02
CA GLY A 426 19.62 9.72 26.37
C GLY A 426 19.83 9.71 24.86
N VAL A 427 20.26 10.83 24.26
CA VAL A 427 20.57 10.90 22.82
C VAL A 427 21.90 10.21 22.54
N PRO A 428 21.97 9.27 21.57
CA PRO A 428 23.22 8.62 21.20
C PRO A 428 24.30 9.63 20.81
N LYS A 429 25.51 9.50 21.39
CA LYS A 429 26.65 10.39 21.06
C LYS A 429 26.95 10.38 19.55
N GLN A 430 26.78 9.22 18.93
CA GLN A 430 26.73 9.08 17.48
C GLN A 430 25.35 8.58 17.06
N ALA A 431 24.73 9.26 16.08
CA ALA A 431 23.47 8.83 15.49
C ALA A 431 23.63 7.54 14.66
N PHE A 432 22.67 6.61 14.76
CA PHE A 432 22.62 5.33 14.04
C PHE A 432 22.77 5.41 12.53
N ARG A 433 22.48 6.57 11.92
CA ARG A 433 22.63 6.82 10.48
C ARG A 433 24.10 6.97 10.03
N ARG A 434 25.02 7.24 10.97
CA ARG A 434 26.47 7.34 10.75
C ARG A 434 27.21 6.03 11.04
N ASP A 435 26.50 4.98 11.47
CA ASP A 435 27.11 3.69 11.76
C ASP A 435 27.71 3.04 10.52
N ARG A 436 28.88 2.43 10.67
CA ARG A 436 29.44 1.55 9.64
C ARG A 436 28.61 0.27 9.61
N LEU A 437 28.11 -0.09 8.43
CA LEU A 437 27.27 -1.28 8.25
C LEU A 437 28.00 -2.31 7.40
N SER A 438 28.19 -3.51 7.95
CA SER A 438 28.78 -4.64 7.24
C SER A 438 27.95 -5.09 6.03
N ALA A 439 28.56 -5.80 5.08
CA ALA A 439 27.85 -6.40 3.95
C ALA A 439 26.74 -7.35 4.44
N ASN A 440 27.05 -8.19 5.44
CA ASN A 440 26.09 -9.11 6.05
C ASN A 440 24.88 -8.38 6.66
N TYR A 441 25.09 -7.26 7.36
CA TYR A 441 23.99 -6.43 7.88
C TYR A 441 23.06 -5.96 6.74
N ARG A 442 23.64 -5.45 5.65
CA ARG A 442 22.89 -4.94 4.50
C ARG A 442 22.07 -6.05 3.83
N THR A 443 22.66 -7.22 3.62
CA THR A 443 21.99 -8.39 3.05
C THR A 443 20.86 -8.91 3.94
N GLN A 444 21.10 -9.06 5.24
CA GLN A 444 20.07 -9.50 6.18
C GLN A 444 18.91 -8.51 6.26
N ARG A 445 19.20 -7.20 6.27
CA ARG A 445 18.18 -6.15 6.27
C ARG A 445 17.35 -6.18 4.99
N ALA A 446 17.97 -6.41 3.84
CA ALA A 446 17.26 -6.58 2.57
C ALA A 446 16.33 -7.80 2.60
N ARG A 447 16.79 -8.95 3.14
CA ARG A 447 15.95 -10.15 3.33
C ARG A 447 14.77 -9.91 4.27
N GLN A 448 14.98 -9.16 5.36
CA GLN A 448 13.87 -8.78 6.25
C GLN A 448 12.84 -7.90 5.55
N ALA A 449 13.28 -6.91 4.77
CA ALA A 449 12.39 -6.05 4.01
C ALA A 449 11.58 -6.84 2.97
N GLU A 450 12.22 -7.77 2.25
CA GLU A 450 11.56 -8.67 1.30
C GLU A 450 10.47 -9.51 1.98
N HIS A 451 10.78 -10.12 3.14
CA HIS A 451 9.82 -10.90 3.91
C HIS A 451 8.68 -10.04 4.46
N ALA A 452 8.96 -8.81 4.91
CA ALA A 452 7.93 -7.89 5.38
C ALA A 452 6.97 -7.49 4.26
N ALA A 453 7.48 -7.24 3.05
CA ALA A 453 6.66 -6.96 1.88
C ALA A 453 5.77 -8.16 1.50
N ALA A 454 6.30 -9.38 1.53
CA ALA A 454 5.53 -10.60 1.28
C ALA A 454 4.40 -10.79 2.31
N ILE A 455 4.68 -10.57 3.60
CA ILE A 455 3.63 -10.60 4.65
C ILE A 455 2.56 -9.55 4.38
N ALA A 456 2.95 -8.32 4.03
CA ALA A 456 2.00 -7.25 3.77
C ALA A 456 1.09 -7.54 2.58
N GLU A 457 1.61 -8.20 1.53
CA GLU A 457 0.79 -8.66 0.40
C GLU A 457 -0.16 -9.79 0.81
N HIS A 458 0.33 -10.78 1.55
CA HIS A 458 -0.49 -11.88 2.04
C HIS A 458 -1.67 -11.39 2.90
N ARG A 459 -1.44 -10.40 3.77
CA ARG A 459 -2.49 -9.77 4.58
C ARG A 459 -3.53 -9.05 3.72
N ARG A 460 -3.09 -8.31 2.70
CA ARG A 460 -3.99 -7.63 1.76
C ARG A 460 -4.84 -8.64 0.98
N HIS A 461 -4.23 -9.76 0.56
CA HIS A 461 -4.96 -10.82 -0.11
C HIS A 461 -5.99 -11.48 0.81
N ARG A 462 -5.61 -11.85 2.05
CA ARG A 462 -6.53 -12.40 3.05
C ARG A 462 -7.69 -11.43 3.32
N ALA A 463 -7.42 -10.15 3.53
CA ALA A 463 -8.44 -9.15 3.78
C ALA A 463 -9.47 -9.06 2.64
N ARG A 464 -9.04 -9.17 1.38
CA ARG A 464 -9.95 -9.22 0.22
C ARG A 464 -10.80 -10.48 0.18
N LEU A 465 -10.22 -11.64 0.53
CA LEU A 465 -10.97 -12.90 0.57
C LEU A 465 -12.05 -12.86 1.65
N VAL A 466 -11.68 -12.45 2.87
CA VAL A 466 -12.62 -12.32 3.99
C VAL A 466 -13.69 -11.27 3.68
N ALA A 467 -13.32 -10.13 3.08
CA ALA A 467 -14.30 -9.15 2.64
C ALA A 467 -15.32 -9.74 1.66
N ARG A 468 -14.88 -10.54 0.68
CA ARG A 468 -15.81 -11.19 -0.27
C ARG A 468 -16.74 -12.19 0.40
N GLU A 469 -16.24 -12.96 1.36
CA GLU A 469 -17.04 -13.88 2.16
C GLU A 469 -18.11 -13.13 2.97
N ILE A 470 -17.73 -12.00 3.58
CA ILE A 470 -18.69 -11.13 4.29
C ILE A 470 -19.77 -10.61 3.32
N ILE A 471 -19.38 -10.08 2.16
CA ILE A 471 -20.35 -9.56 1.18
C ILE A 471 -21.26 -10.68 0.66
N ALA A 472 -20.71 -11.86 0.38
CA ALA A 472 -21.49 -13.02 -0.06
C ALA A 472 -22.54 -13.46 0.97
N ASN A 473 -22.31 -13.25 2.26
CA ASN A 473 -23.24 -13.66 3.32
C ASN A 473 -24.18 -12.53 3.76
N HIS A 474 -23.71 -11.28 3.75
CA HIS A 474 -24.42 -10.16 4.39
C HIS A 474 -24.97 -9.12 3.42
N GLY A 475 -24.65 -9.22 2.13
CA GLY A 475 -24.99 -8.21 1.13
C GLY A 475 -24.03 -7.01 1.13
N PRO A 476 -24.14 -6.12 0.14
CA PRO A 476 -23.17 -5.06 -0.08
C PRO A 476 -23.49 -3.74 0.63
N VAL A 477 -24.61 -3.63 1.34
CA VAL A 477 -25.03 -2.43 2.08
C VAL A 477 -24.70 -2.60 3.56
N LEU A 478 -23.59 -2.00 3.98
CA LEU A 478 -23.07 -2.15 5.33
C LEU A 478 -22.88 -0.80 6.02
N VAL A 479 -23.09 -0.76 7.32
CA VAL A 479 -22.76 0.37 8.21
C VAL A 479 -21.68 -0.09 9.19
N VAL A 480 -20.67 0.73 9.42
CA VAL A 480 -19.62 0.47 10.41
C VAL A 480 -19.39 1.70 11.26
N GLU A 481 -19.07 1.51 12.54
CA GLU A 481 -18.70 2.62 13.39
C GLU A 481 -17.46 3.38 12.85
N ASP A 482 -17.48 4.70 13.02
CA ASP A 482 -16.37 5.59 12.71
C ASP A 482 -15.34 5.59 13.84
N CYS A 483 -14.54 4.52 13.86
CA CYS A 483 -13.49 4.31 14.85
C CYS A 483 -12.11 4.80 14.37
N ASP A 484 -11.36 5.51 15.23
CA ASP A 484 -9.98 5.91 14.91
C ASP A 484 -8.99 4.76 15.12
N ILE A 485 -8.77 4.01 14.05
CA ILE A 485 -7.82 2.90 14.01
C ILE A 485 -6.38 3.37 14.29
N ARG A 486 -6.00 4.63 14.04
CA ARG A 486 -4.63 5.13 14.28
C ARG A 486 -4.31 5.14 15.76
N THR A 487 -5.28 5.58 16.55
CA THR A 487 -5.25 5.52 18.01
C THR A 487 -5.02 4.10 18.50
N TRP A 488 -5.78 3.16 17.95
CA TRP A 488 -5.67 1.76 18.33
C TRP A 488 -4.26 1.24 18.05
N TYR A 489 -3.65 1.62 16.92
CA TYR A 489 -2.26 1.25 16.62
C TYR A 489 -1.24 1.83 17.61
N ARG A 490 -1.50 2.99 18.23
CA ARG A 490 -0.63 3.56 19.26
C ARG A 490 -0.72 2.76 20.57
N LEU A 491 -1.94 2.39 20.99
CA LEU A 491 -2.18 1.69 22.26
C LEU A 491 -1.92 0.17 22.15
N TRP A 492 -2.33 -0.44 21.04
CA TRP A 492 -2.37 -1.91 20.86
C TRP A 492 -1.69 -2.39 19.56
N GLY A 493 -0.76 -1.60 19.00
CA GLY A 493 -0.13 -1.88 17.71
C GLY A 493 0.45 -3.29 17.56
N LYS A 494 0.92 -3.90 18.66
CA LYS A 494 1.38 -5.30 18.64
C LYS A 494 0.26 -6.28 18.31
N ARG A 495 -0.91 -6.16 18.94
CA ARG A 495 -2.08 -7.02 18.68
C ARG A 495 -2.71 -6.69 17.33
N LEU A 496 -2.84 -5.41 16.98
CA LEU A 496 -3.39 -5.00 15.68
C LEU A 496 -2.49 -5.38 14.51
N SER A 497 -1.19 -5.51 14.73
CA SER A 497 -0.29 -6.04 13.69
C SER A 497 -0.60 -7.49 13.33
N GLN A 498 -1.39 -8.21 14.14
CA GLN A 498 -1.81 -9.59 13.91
C GLN A 498 -3.19 -9.66 13.23
N THR A 499 -4.14 -8.84 13.65
CA THR A 499 -5.54 -8.84 13.17
C THR A 499 -5.79 -7.87 12.02
N THR A 500 -5.05 -6.77 11.94
CA THR A 500 -5.11 -5.74 10.87
C THR A 500 -6.52 -5.28 10.47
N PRO A 501 -7.40 -4.91 11.43
CA PRO A 501 -8.81 -4.62 11.15
C PRO A 501 -8.99 -3.51 10.11
N GLY A 502 -8.19 -2.44 10.15
CA GLY A 502 -8.28 -1.37 9.15
C GLY A 502 -8.01 -1.82 7.70
N MET A 503 -7.23 -2.88 7.49
CA MET A 503 -7.03 -3.46 6.15
C MET A 503 -8.25 -4.24 5.67
N LEU A 504 -8.94 -4.92 6.59
CA LEU A 504 -10.18 -5.63 6.30
C LEU A 504 -11.32 -4.65 6.03
N VAL A 505 -11.49 -3.62 6.85
CA VAL A 505 -12.51 -2.59 6.63
C VAL A 505 -12.28 -1.83 5.32
N ALA A 506 -11.03 -1.54 4.96
CA ALA A 506 -10.72 -0.96 3.65
C ALA A 506 -11.01 -1.92 2.48
N ALA A 507 -10.83 -3.22 2.69
CA ALA A 507 -11.19 -4.22 1.68
C ALA A 507 -12.71 -4.37 1.56
N LEU A 508 -13.45 -4.29 2.66
CA LEU A 508 -14.91 -4.27 2.69
C LEU A 508 -15.48 -3.09 1.91
N ASP A 509 -14.98 -1.86 2.14
CA ASP A 509 -15.41 -0.68 1.39
C ASP A 509 -15.26 -0.88 -0.13
N VAL A 510 -14.12 -1.42 -0.56
CA VAL A 510 -13.85 -1.69 -1.97
C VAL A 510 -14.79 -2.76 -2.52
N GLU A 511 -15.05 -3.84 -1.79
CA GLU A 511 -15.91 -4.94 -2.26
C GLU A 511 -17.40 -4.56 -2.21
N CYS A 512 -17.87 -3.80 -1.21
CA CYS A 512 -19.21 -3.20 -1.17
C CYS A 512 -19.48 -2.38 -2.45
N LYS A 513 -18.59 -1.43 -2.75
CA LYS A 513 -18.69 -0.58 -3.96
C LYS A 513 -18.65 -1.41 -5.24
N ALA A 514 -17.78 -2.41 -5.30
CA ALA A 514 -17.65 -3.26 -6.47
C ALA A 514 -18.86 -4.18 -6.70
N ALA A 515 -19.66 -4.45 -5.66
CA ALA A 515 -20.94 -5.16 -5.74
C ALA A 515 -22.14 -4.21 -5.95
N GLY A 516 -21.92 -2.88 -6.08
CA GLY A 516 -22.99 -1.90 -6.26
C GLY A 516 -23.62 -1.38 -4.96
N GLY A 517 -23.09 -1.76 -3.80
CA GLY A 517 -23.50 -1.22 -2.50
C GLY A 517 -22.53 -0.18 -1.94
N ARG A 518 -22.52 -0.03 -0.61
CA ARG A 518 -21.73 0.97 0.11
C ARG A 518 -21.39 0.52 1.52
N LEU A 519 -20.24 0.97 2.01
CA LEU A 519 -19.87 0.90 3.43
C LEU A 519 -19.93 2.30 4.04
N VAL A 520 -20.93 2.58 4.86
CA VAL A 520 -21.15 3.90 5.48
C VAL A 520 -20.57 3.94 6.89
N ARG A 521 -20.09 5.11 7.30
CA ARG A 521 -19.48 5.35 8.62
C ARG A 521 -20.48 6.05 9.54
N ALA A 522 -20.78 5.44 10.69
CA ALA A 522 -21.63 6.04 11.72
C ALA A 522 -20.80 6.56 12.90
N SER A 523 -21.06 7.80 13.36
CA SER A 523 -20.38 8.33 14.55
C SER A 523 -20.69 7.50 15.78
N THR A 524 -19.65 7.13 16.52
CA THR A 524 -19.76 6.42 17.80
C THR A 524 -20.39 7.27 18.91
N TRP A 525 -20.36 8.60 18.77
CA TRP A 525 -20.89 9.53 19.76
C TRP A 525 -22.39 9.74 19.66
N SER A 526 -22.93 9.86 18.43
CA SER A 526 -24.35 10.12 18.22
C SER A 526 -25.18 8.83 18.36
N THR A 527 -24.62 7.70 17.95
CA THR A 527 -25.32 6.41 17.96
C THR A 527 -25.11 5.61 19.24
N ALA A 528 -23.92 5.69 19.84
CA ALA A 528 -23.53 4.95 21.05
C ALA A 528 -24.01 3.48 21.05
N LEU A 529 -23.81 2.77 19.94
CA LEU A 529 -24.41 1.45 19.68
C LEU A 529 -24.10 0.43 20.77
N SER A 530 -22.86 0.41 21.26
CA SER A 530 -22.46 -0.50 22.34
C SER A 530 -23.23 -0.30 23.66
N GLN A 531 -23.90 0.84 23.85
CA GLN A 531 -24.64 1.17 25.07
C GLN A 531 -26.16 1.04 24.91
N HIS A 532 -26.67 0.74 23.72
CA HIS A 532 -28.11 0.53 23.49
C HIS A 532 -28.44 -0.96 23.34
N CYS A 533 -29.70 -1.30 23.56
CA CYS A 533 -30.32 -2.57 23.18
C CYS A 533 -31.21 -2.35 21.95
N LEU A 534 -31.52 -3.41 21.20
CA LEU A 534 -32.47 -3.34 20.08
C LEU A 534 -33.87 -2.84 20.51
N CYS A 535 -34.27 -2.99 21.78
CA CYS A 535 -35.54 -2.47 22.26
C CYS A 535 -35.57 -0.94 22.48
N GLY A 536 -34.42 -0.27 22.33
CA GLY A 536 -34.20 1.15 22.60
C GLY A 536 -33.61 1.46 23.98
N GLU A 537 -33.66 0.52 24.93
CA GLU A 537 -33.17 0.74 26.30
C GLU A 537 -31.65 0.97 26.34
N ARG A 538 -31.20 1.86 27.23
CA ARG A 538 -29.76 2.06 27.48
C ARG A 538 -29.27 1.06 28.51
N VAL A 539 -28.28 0.28 28.11
CA VAL A 539 -27.61 -0.72 28.94
C VAL A 539 -26.17 -0.28 29.14
N ASN A 540 -25.90 0.34 30.29
CA ASN A 540 -24.56 0.79 30.66
C ASN A 540 -23.61 -0.39 30.75
N LYS A 541 -22.56 -0.37 29.94
CA LYS A 541 -21.56 -1.44 29.83
C LYS A 541 -20.17 -0.85 29.75
N THR A 542 -19.24 -1.40 30.51
CA THR A 542 -17.82 -1.07 30.37
C THR A 542 -17.22 -1.80 29.17
N LEU A 543 -16.02 -1.39 28.75
CA LEU A 543 -15.28 -2.10 27.71
C LEU A 543 -14.95 -3.56 28.07
N ARG A 544 -14.94 -3.91 29.36
CA ARG A 544 -14.68 -5.28 29.85
C ARG A 544 -15.90 -6.17 29.73
N ASP A 545 -17.08 -5.59 29.69
CA ASP A 545 -18.33 -6.35 29.58
C ASP A 545 -18.49 -6.77 28.11
N ARG A 546 -18.30 -8.06 27.86
CA ARG A 546 -18.33 -8.66 26.51
C ARG A 546 -19.69 -9.24 26.15
N GLU A 547 -20.59 -9.25 27.12
CA GLU A 547 -21.95 -9.76 27.01
C GLU A 547 -22.92 -8.58 27.17
N HIS A 548 -23.96 -8.57 26.36
CA HIS A 548 -25.10 -7.67 26.47
C HIS A 548 -26.21 -8.41 27.18
N LYS A 549 -26.79 -7.81 28.23
CA LYS A 549 -27.96 -8.31 28.94
C LYS A 549 -28.92 -7.15 29.17
N CYS A 550 -30.06 -7.18 28.51
CA CYS A 550 -31.07 -6.14 28.66
C CYS A 550 -32.14 -6.59 29.65
N ILE A 551 -32.28 -5.87 30.76
CA ILE A 551 -33.33 -6.16 31.76
C ILE A 551 -34.74 -5.79 31.28
N ALA A 552 -34.85 -4.84 30.35
CA ALA A 552 -36.15 -4.34 29.88
C ALA A 552 -36.84 -5.28 28.89
N CYS A 553 -36.08 -5.98 28.06
CA CYS A 553 -36.63 -6.89 27.04
C CYS A 553 -36.07 -8.32 27.10
N GLY A 554 -35.19 -8.63 28.06
CA GLY A 554 -34.63 -9.96 28.25
C GLY A 554 -33.50 -10.35 27.28
N LEU A 555 -33.18 -9.53 26.27
CA LEU A 555 -32.21 -9.87 25.23
C LEU A 555 -30.82 -10.15 25.81
N VAL A 556 -30.25 -11.30 25.45
CA VAL A 556 -28.87 -11.71 25.78
C VAL A 556 -28.09 -12.04 24.52
N GLY A 557 -26.86 -11.51 24.42
CA GLY A 557 -25.96 -11.79 23.30
C GLY A 557 -24.55 -11.26 23.52
N LYS A 558 -23.63 -11.51 22.59
CA LYS A 558 -22.30 -10.88 22.63
C LYS A 558 -22.43 -9.40 22.33
N ARG A 559 -21.77 -8.55 23.13
CA ARG A 559 -21.82 -7.09 22.98
C ARG A 559 -21.50 -6.64 21.55
N ASP A 560 -20.44 -7.19 20.97
CA ASP A 560 -19.97 -6.82 19.63
C ASP A 560 -20.99 -7.21 18.54
N LEU A 561 -21.68 -8.35 18.69
CA LEU A 561 -22.77 -8.75 17.79
C LEU A 561 -24.01 -7.86 17.96
N VAL A 562 -24.36 -7.48 19.20
CA VAL A 562 -25.47 -6.54 19.44
C VAL A 562 -25.17 -5.17 18.85
N SER A 563 -23.95 -4.64 19.02
CA SER A 563 -23.53 -3.39 18.38
C SER A 563 -23.61 -3.47 16.86
N ALA A 564 -23.14 -4.58 16.27
CA ALA A 564 -23.22 -4.82 14.84
C ALA A 564 -24.67 -4.92 14.35
N ALA A 565 -25.57 -5.54 15.11
CA ALA A 565 -26.99 -5.58 14.77
C ALA A 565 -27.62 -4.19 14.80
N LEU A 566 -27.33 -3.39 15.83
CA LEU A 566 -27.82 -2.01 15.93
C LEU A 566 -27.31 -1.12 14.80
N ALA A 567 -26.07 -1.32 14.34
CA ALA A 567 -25.52 -0.58 13.20
C ALA A 567 -26.35 -0.77 11.92
N ALA A 568 -27.03 -1.92 11.73
CA ALA A 568 -27.92 -2.13 10.59
C ALA A 568 -29.15 -1.20 10.60
N PHE A 569 -29.52 -0.65 11.76
CA PHE A 569 -30.66 0.25 11.94
C PHE A 569 -30.23 1.70 12.16
N VAL A 570 -29.01 2.05 11.75
CA VAL A 570 -28.56 3.44 11.73
C VAL A 570 -29.02 4.10 10.44
N ASP A 571 -29.59 5.28 10.59
CA ASP A 571 -29.95 6.20 9.52
C ASP A 571 -29.14 7.49 9.61
N PHE A 572 -29.16 8.28 8.53
CA PHE A 572 -28.28 9.41 8.34
C PHE A 572 -29.08 10.61 7.81
N GLY A 573 -28.87 11.78 8.40
CA GLY A 573 -29.29 13.04 7.76
C GLY A 573 -28.43 13.37 6.54
N ASP A 574 -27.14 13.06 6.61
CA ASP A 574 -26.16 13.13 5.52
C ASP A 574 -25.23 11.91 5.60
N VAL A 575 -25.24 11.08 4.56
CA VAL A 575 -24.44 9.84 4.48
C VAL A 575 -22.94 10.12 4.45
N ASP A 576 -22.52 11.31 4.01
CA ASP A 576 -21.13 11.73 3.96
C ASP A 576 -20.64 12.42 5.26
N ASP A 577 -21.55 12.76 6.18
CA ASP A 577 -21.22 13.23 7.54
C ASP A 577 -21.64 12.20 8.61
N PRO A 578 -20.68 11.40 9.13
CA PRO A 578 -20.93 10.41 10.17
C PRO A 578 -21.63 10.94 11.42
N LYS A 579 -21.54 12.25 11.71
CA LYS A 579 -22.15 12.86 12.90
C LYS A 579 -23.67 12.97 12.81
N THR A 580 -24.22 12.96 11.61
CA THR A 580 -25.66 12.99 11.38
C THR A 580 -26.31 11.62 11.57
N ALA A 581 -25.52 10.59 11.88
CA ALA A 581 -25.98 9.24 12.14
C ALA A 581 -26.83 9.19 13.41
N PHE A 582 -27.99 8.57 13.36
CA PHE A 582 -28.84 8.27 14.52
C PHE A 582 -29.39 6.85 14.44
N LEU A 583 -29.68 6.25 15.59
CA LEU A 583 -30.23 4.90 15.68
C LEU A 583 -31.76 4.96 15.55
N ASP A 584 -32.33 4.25 14.58
CA ASP A 584 -33.77 4.02 14.52
C ASP A 584 -34.17 2.94 15.55
N THR A 585 -34.60 3.40 16.71
CA THR A 585 -35.05 2.54 17.81
C THR A 585 -36.38 1.85 17.50
N ALA A 586 -37.22 2.40 16.62
CA ALA A 586 -38.47 1.79 16.24
C ALA A 586 -38.22 0.57 15.33
N MET A 587 -37.37 0.73 14.32
CA MET A 587 -36.99 -0.36 13.40
C MET A 587 -36.16 -1.44 14.09
N SER A 588 -35.19 -1.07 14.93
CA SER A 588 -34.44 -2.08 15.69
C SER A 588 -35.32 -2.86 16.66
N ARG A 589 -36.30 -2.21 17.30
CA ARG A 589 -37.28 -2.91 18.16
C ARG A 589 -38.21 -3.80 17.35
N HIS A 590 -38.66 -3.34 16.19
CA HIS A 590 -39.48 -4.14 15.28
C HIS A 590 -38.74 -5.41 14.85
N ALA A 591 -37.47 -5.29 14.42
CA ALA A 591 -36.65 -6.44 14.07
C ALA A 591 -36.47 -7.42 15.25
N GLN A 592 -36.32 -6.92 16.48
CA GLN A 592 -36.27 -7.77 17.67
C GLN A 592 -37.55 -8.60 17.83
N ILE A 593 -38.72 -7.96 17.67
CA ILE A 593 -40.02 -8.62 17.82
C ILE A 593 -40.23 -9.66 16.71
N VAL A 594 -39.93 -9.31 15.46
CA VAL A 594 -40.17 -10.19 14.30
C VAL A 594 -39.31 -11.44 14.36
N TYR A 595 -38.01 -11.30 14.69
CA TYR A 595 -37.07 -12.42 14.57
C TYR A 595 -36.89 -13.22 15.85
N GLY A 596 -37.30 -12.70 17.02
CA GLY A 596 -37.34 -13.43 18.30
C GLY A 596 -36.11 -14.31 18.54
N GLU A 597 -36.32 -15.63 18.62
CA GLU A 597 -35.27 -16.64 18.85
C GLU A 597 -34.16 -16.63 17.79
N GLY A 598 -34.50 -16.42 16.51
CA GLY A 598 -33.52 -16.38 15.43
C GLY A 598 -32.55 -15.19 15.55
N LEU A 599 -33.00 -14.08 16.14
CA LEU A 599 -32.12 -12.99 16.50
C LEU A 599 -31.20 -13.36 17.67
N GLU A 600 -31.72 -14.02 18.71
CA GLU A 600 -30.88 -14.45 19.83
C GLU A 600 -29.77 -15.41 19.40
N GLU A 601 -30.06 -16.36 18.52
CA GLU A 601 -29.07 -17.27 17.95
C GLU A 601 -27.97 -16.48 17.21
N ALA A 602 -28.36 -15.57 16.32
CA ALA A 602 -27.45 -14.70 15.58
C ALA A 602 -26.59 -13.81 16.48
N LEU A 603 -27.05 -13.48 17.69
CA LEU A 603 -26.32 -12.64 18.64
C LEU A 603 -25.46 -13.43 19.63
N ARG A 604 -25.65 -14.74 19.76
CA ARG A 604 -24.83 -15.60 20.63
C ARG A 604 -23.58 -16.10 19.93
N GLU A 605 -23.68 -16.47 18.66
CA GLU A 605 -22.56 -16.96 17.86
C GLU A 605 -22.70 -16.66 16.37
N SER A 606 -21.66 -17.00 15.61
CA SER A 606 -21.62 -16.85 14.15
C SER A 606 -22.56 -17.88 13.52
N THR A 607 -23.64 -17.44 12.88
CA THR A 607 -24.59 -18.34 12.18
C THR A 607 -24.09 -18.75 10.80
N THR A 608 -23.06 -18.09 10.29
CA THR A 608 -22.34 -18.54 9.09
C THR A 608 -21.17 -19.45 9.44
N GLN A 609 -21.04 -20.55 8.70
CA GLN A 609 -19.79 -21.31 8.68
C GLN A 609 -18.73 -20.48 7.98
N SER A 610 -17.89 -19.76 8.73
CA SER A 610 -16.72 -19.17 8.12
C SER A 610 -15.81 -20.30 7.65
N GLN A 611 -15.69 -20.45 6.32
CA GLN A 611 -14.70 -21.35 5.76
C GLN A 611 -13.34 -20.70 5.95
N ASN A 612 -12.80 -20.85 7.16
CA ASN A 612 -11.38 -20.68 7.47
C ASN A 612 -10.62 -21.79 6.74
N THR A 613 -10.65 -21.77 5.40
CA THR A 613 -9.86 -22.69 4.60
C THR A 613 -8.41 -22.41 4.92
N SER A 614 -7.82 -23.32 5.67
CA SER A 614 -6.38 -23.47 5.74
C SER A 614 -5.91 -23.98 4.37
N ARG A 615 -6.02 -23.16 3.32
CA ARG A 615 -5.35 -23.45 2.05
C ARG A 615 -3.86 -23.38 2.34
N GLY A 616 -3.27 -24.58 2.36
CA GLY A 616 -1.89 -24.83 2.75
C GLY A 616 -0.94 -23.86 2.06
N ALA A 617 0.11 -23.48 2.79
CA ALA A 617 1.23 -22.79 2.19
C ALA A 617 1.66 -23.53 0.92
N GLY A 618 1.51 -22.89 -0.24
CA GLY A 618 2.16 -23.33 -1.47
C GLY A 618 3.62 -23.60 -1.13
N ARG A 619 4.03 -24.86 -1.23
CA ARG A 619 5.33 -25.36 -0.80
C ARG A 619 6.43 -24.62 -1.58
N VAL A 620 7.29 -23.90 -0.87
CA VAL A 620 8.69 -23.75 -1.30
C VAL A 620 9.49 -24.70 -0.42
N ALA A 621 9.98 -25.78 -1.04
CA ALA A 621 10.74 -26.82 -0.38
C ALA A 621 11.98 -26.22 0.32
N VAL A 622 12.10 -26.43 1.63
CA VAL A 622 13.33 -26.23 2.40
C VAL A 622 13.49 -27.45 3.33
N PRO A 623 14.68 -28.08 3.43
CA PRO A 623 14.85 -29.34 4.16
C PRO A 623 14.59 -29.20 5.66
N ARG A 624 14.00 -30.25 6.25
CA ARG A 624 13.72 -30.40 7.69
C ARG A 624 15.00 -30.80 8.45
N GLN A 625 15.19 -30.23 9.64
CA GLN A 625 16.02 -30.82 10.70
C GLN A 625 15.21 -30.96 12.00
N ARG A 626 15.42 -32.10 12.67
CA ARG A 626 14.77 -32.60 13.89
C ARG A 626 15.48 -32.15 15.17
N GLY A 627 14.77 -32.32 16.30
CA GLY A 627 15.27 -32.22 17.69
C GLY A 627 14.77 -30.97 18.43
N THR A 628 14.32 -30.95 19.69
CA THR A 628 13.85 -31.90 20.73
C THR A 628 13.32 -31.00 21.88
N SER A 629 12.72 -31.58 22.92
CA SER A 629 11.57 -31.05 23.68
C SER A 629 11.86 -30.34 25.03
N ALA A 630 10.79 -29.77 25.61
CA ALA A 630 10.50 -29.46 27.04
C ALA A 630 10.92 -28.08 27.63
N PRO A 631 10.36 -27.62 28.78
CA PRO A 631 8.93 -27.36 29.03
C PRO A 631 8.64 -25.94 29.61
N ARG A 632 7.37 -25.72 29.95
CA ARG A 632 6.61 -24.48 30.27
C ARG A 632 7.02 -23.80 31.58
N ILE A 633 6.87 -22.47 31.66
CA ILE A 633 6.34 -21.78 32.86
C ILE A 633 5.39 -20.63 32.43
N VAL A 634 4.26 -20.59 33.13
CA VAL A 634 3.06 -19.76 33.02
C VAL A 634 3.28 -18.34 33.56
N GLY A 635 2.47 -17.39 33.09
CA GLY A 635 2.36 -16.06 33.72
C GLY A 635 1.60 -15.05 32.87
N GLN A 636 0.33 -15.32 32.57
CA GLN A 636 -0.60 -14.35 31.99
C GLN A 636 -0.87 -13.23 33.01
N ARG A 637 -0.79 -11.98 32.55
CA ARG A 637 -1.57 -10.88 33.13
C ARG A 637 -2.34 -10.21 32.00
N ASN A 638 -3.65 -10.39 32.00
CA ASN A 638 -4.58 -9.59 31.23
C ASN A 638 -4.68 -8.23 31.92
N ARG A 639 -4.21 -7.17 31.26
CA ARG A 639 -4.49 -5.80 31.66
C ARG A 639 -5.36 -5.15 30.58
N ALA A 640 -6.61 -4.90 30.95
CA ALA A 640 -7.49 -3.97 30.26
C ALA A 640 -6.88 -2.57 30.43
N THR A 641 -6.82 -1.81 29.34
CA THR A 641 -6.32 -0.42 29.35
C THR A 641 -7.27 0.44 28.51
N PRO A 642 -7.46 1.70 28.91
CA PRO A 642 -8.53 2.59 28.46
C PRO A 642 -8.23 3.25 27.11
N ASP A 643 -9.31 3.84 26.61
CA ASP A 643 -9.50 5.11 25.90
C ASP A 643 -8.43 5.75 24.98
N GLU A 644 -8.99 6.47 24.00
CA GLU A 644 -8.57 7.79 23.49
C GLU A 644 -7.63 7.98 22.27
N THR A 645 -8.16 8.68 21.23
CA THR A 645 -7.62 9.89 20.49
C THR A 645 -7.40 9.92 18.95
N ARG A 646 -8.51 10.23 18.24
CA ARG A 646 -8.79 11.26 17.18
C ARG A 646 -7.65 11.82 16.27
N PRO A 647 -7.98 12.23 15.02
CA PRO A 647 -7.22 13.24 14.25
C PRO A 647 -7.67 14.69 14.61
N LEU A 648 -6.73 15.58 14.92
CA LEU A 648 -6.99 17.00 15.26
C LEU A 648 -7.46 17.84 14.04
N ARG A 649 -8.53 18.64 14.22
CA ARG A 649 -8.72 19.98 13.63
C ARG A 649 -9.64 20.88 14.48
N ASP A 650 -9.22 22.16 14.50
CA ASP A 650 -9.83 23.44 14.90
C ASP A 650 -10.66 23.50 16.18
N HIS A 651 -9.96 23.67 17.29
CA HIS A 651 -10.52 24.23 18.52
C HIS A 651 -9.96 25.64 18.73
N ALA A 652 -10.71 26.64 18.29
CA ALA A 652 -10.67 27.98 18.85
C ALA A 652 -12.09 28.28 19.35
N GLY A 653 -12.44 27.70 20.49
CA GLY A 653 -13.56 28.13 21.32
C GLY A 653 -12.98 28.52 22.67
N ALA A 654 -13.15 29.78 23.07
CA ALA A 654 -12.61 30.32 24.30
C ALA A 654 -13.14 29.56 25.54
N PRO A 655 -12.33 29.36 26.60
CA PRO A 655 -12.79 28.70 27.80
C PRO A 655 -13.50 29.69 28.73
N ASP A 656 -14.81 29.49 28.92
CA ASP A 656 -15.52 30.08 30.05
C ASP A 656 -15.13 29.38 31.36
N LEU A 657 -14.89 30.22 32.38
CA LEU A 657 -14.48 29.86 33.73
C LEU A 657 -15.53 28.95 34.39
N ARG A 658 -15.12 27.75 34.82
CA ARG A 658 -15.89 26.93 35.77
C ARG A 658 -15.38 27.14 37.19
N THR A 659 -16.32 27.55 38.02
CA THR A 659 -16.28 27.72 39.47
C THR A 659 -15.83 26.45 40.18
N THR A 660 -14.89 26.60 41.12
CA THR A 660 -14.31 25.55 41.96
C THR A 660 -15.26 25.15 43.10
N CYS A 661 -15.58 23.85 43.20
CA CYS A 661 -16.12 23.25 44.42
C CYS A 661 -14.97 22.78 45.33
N ILE A 662 -15.04 23.18 46.60
CA ILE A 662 -14.11 22.94 47.71
C ILE A 662 -14.31 21.51 48.28
N PRO A 663 -13.27 20.81 48.76
CA PRO A 663 -13.41 19.50 49.39
C PRO A 663 -13.86 19.60 50.86
N GLN A 664 -14.83 18.75 51.22
CA GLN A 664 -15.32 18.56 52.59
C GLN A 664 -14.24 17.94 53.49
N GLN A 665 -13.95 18.60 54.61
CA GLN A 665 -13.29 18.01 55.78
C GLN A 665 -14.34 17.73 56.86
N LEU A 666 -14.26 16.54 57.47
CA LEU A 666 -15.04 16.16 58.63
C LEU A 666 -14.51 16.85 59.91
N THR A 667 -15.48 17.20 60.77
CA THR A 667 -15.48 17.26 62.24
C THR A 667 -14.60 18.30 62.93
N LEU A 668 -15.23 19.27 63.59
CA LEU A 668 -15.41 19.27 65.05
C LEU A 668 -16.41 20.35 65.49
N ARG A 669 -17.21 19.98 66.50
CA ARG A 669 -18.25 20.77 67.17
C ARG A 669 -17.64 21.81 68.11
N GLY A 670 -18.42 22.85 68.35
CA GLY A 670 -18.35 23.75 69.51
C GLY A 670 -17.73 25.09 69.13
N ASP A 671 -18.24 26.24 69.52
CA ASP A 671 -19.38 26.55 70.36
C ASP A 671 -19.49 28.10 70.33
N ILE A 672 -20.68 28.63 70.65
CA ILE A 672 -20.86 29.89 71.39
C ILE A 672 -20.78 31.24 70.62
N ARG A 673 -21.99 31.84 70.52
CA ARG A 673 -22.38 33.26 70.69
C ARG A 673 -21.96 34.27 69.61
N ASP A 674 -22.67 35.36 69.36
CA ASP A 674 -24.02 35.89 69.61
C ASP A 674 -23.96 37.31 69.02
N LYS A 675 -25.07 37.83 68.48
CA LYS A 675 -25.31 39.25 68.13
C LYS A 675 -24.48 39.79 66.95
N SER A 676 -25.05 40.29 65.86
CA SER A 676 -26.11 41.31 65.76
C SER A 676 -26.72 41.27 64.37
#